data_AF-A0A939IV58-F1
#
_entry.id   AF-A0A939IV58-F1
#
_cell.length_a   1.000
_cell.length_b   1.000
_cell.length_c   1.000
_cell.angle_alpha   90.00
_cell.angle_beta   90.00
_cell.angle_gamma   90.00
#
_symmetry.space_group_name_H-M   'P 1'
#
loop_
_entity.id
_entity.type
_entity.pdbx_description
1 polymer ?
#
loop_
_entity_poly.entity_id
_entity_poly.type
_entity_poly.pdbx_seq_one_letter_code
_entity_poly.pdbx_strand_id
1 'polypeptide(L)'
;MVVGLALGLTVGVVAVPPQPAAYAAPDTGGLDLDNGESSLLRADTRRIAPGLEATSFDRLQPEGWVTGDVLVADLSTSTLQMDISDSGALSRPAPLTEHALGESAVAAVNGSFFDINNSGVAQGTNISVADGLKTTSPAPTESLTLSAGIAAVQRLSSAATVEIDEVTHAVAGVNSISIPAGGLGYFTSIWGEYPLARAIGGPANIDPSFLRVEIRDGQVARLSSDLTEITEPAAIPTGTGILLARGAAVDLLAGVAVGDPLPVTVRADADVDMAISGNQRLVVDGTVVGQNGSSEPRTAAGVSADGTTVYIVSIDGRQSHSRGMRLDELGEFLVELGAHNAVNLDGGGSSSLLLREPGTTALSVANAPSDGVLRSVPNSLVFSSTAPEGGVEGVAVTPVIDADTATNVFPGLSRTLSATGLDANLTAVPATGEFDVTGDHAELTVLDGATAVVTGATAGRAPVTFAAEGHSSTVSLRVLGALHQLRASSSVIALEDAASTATVRITGVDADGFTAPMEARDITVTSGADVRVESDGRDAFTIVPETASGAATVSFSVGEHRVDVAVTVGLEERGITDLADATEWIFRSDRATGTLSTAEGPDGLTALKLTYDFASSTGTRGAYAVAPEGIEVPGQPQAITMWLHGDGNATWPRLQVKTGNGTTMNLDGPHTGWTGWQQVRFPVPTGTAFPLSIQRVRMMETSGARQYQGETMFAGLTAVVAPDVEQPVTQAVHDAVIVTNGTVDDRTQRIAVMSDAQFVARNPDGPNVQGARQTLREILAAEPEMFIITGDFVDEAAPEDFDLARRILDEEIGDRLPWIYVPGNHEVMGGPIQNFIDEFGPTRHSTRVGSTLIVTLDTSHGSFNRSDPTQLRFLEQALATAGNDDDITGVLVFAHHPVDDPKPSKDSQISDRLEARRFAERLAEFRADTGKSIAAVSAHAGVFHASSFDGVSNLLTGNSGKSPSGLPENGGFTGWAMLGIEPGAGVVGDAPDPVVSRTDWMRAEVTPRVDAVTLGASVPIPAAMTVGESVSIDATISQDGGRIVPVGWPMSAQWGGDAVVVDDGSVVPSGARAFSAAEAVPAAVLRVNPVTGMLTATGEGTATIRLTVGGEQVEHIITVGADPEVPTDPEVPTDPEVPTDPEKPVDPEQPTDPEGPVDSGDGAADAGSDGELATTGADTLRVLGVLLVAFVLTAAGALMVVRRRTA
;
A
#
# COMPACT_ATOMS: atom_id res chain seq x y z
N MET A 1 -51.82 -30.80 -59.47
CA MET A 1 -52.96 -29.97 -58.98
C MET A 1 -53.16 -30.35 -57.52
N VAL A 2 -53.10 -29.45 -56.55
CA VAL A 2 -53.04 -27.97 -56.55
C VAL A 2 -51.91 -27.57 -55.57
N VAL A 3 -50.76 -27.02 -55.99
CA VAL A 3 -50.49 -25.59 -56.25
C VAL A 3 -50.94 -24.66 -55.10
N GLY A 4 -50.00 -24.29 -54.22
CA GLY A 4 -50.13 -23.16 -53.32
C GLY A 4 -48.78 -22.47 -53.20
N LEU A 5 -48.69 -21.19 -53.55
CA LEU A 5 -47.50 -20.37 -53.29
C LEU A 5 -47.58 -19.83 -51.85
N ALA A 6 -46.47 -19.92 -51.13
CA ALA A 6 -46.20 -19.08 -49.97
C ALA A 6 -44.94 -18.26 -50.28
N LEU A 7 -44.98 -16.94 -50.09
CA LEU A 7 -43.77 -16.12 -50.18
C LEU A 7 -42.99 -16.28 -48.87
N GLY A 8 -41.71 -16.63 -48.98
CA GLY A 8 -40.78 -16.54 -47.86
C GLY A 8 -40.40 -15.07 -47.63
N LEU A 9 -40.73 -14.54 -46.45
CA LEU A 9 -40.18 -13.27 -45.94
C LEU A 9 -39.02 -13.61 -45.02
N THR A 10 -37.79 -13.47 -45.52
CA THR A 10 -36.58 -13.57 -44.69
C THR A 10 -36.48 -12.32 -43.83
N VAL A 11 -36.95 -12.40 -42.58
CA VAL A 11 -36.64 -11.42 -41.55
C VAL A 11 -35.16 -11.61 -41.20
N GLY A 12 -34.30 -10.71 -41.69
CA GLY A 12 -32.94 -10.63 -41.18
C GLY A 12 -32.99 -10.17 -39.74
N VAL A 13 -32.59 -11.04 -38.81
CA VAL A 13 -32.32 -10.63 -37.43
C VAL A 13 -31.06 -9.77 -37.50
N VAL A 14 -31.24 -8.45 -37.45
CA VAL A 14 -30.13 -7.55 -37.15
C VAL A 14 -29.77 -7.83 -35.69
N ALA A 15 -28.62 -8.44 -35.48
CA ALA A 15 -28.01 -8.48 -34.16
C ALA A 15 -27.71 -7.02 -33.78
N VAL A 16 -28.51 -6.47 -32.89
CA VAL A 16 -28.15 -5.23 -32.20
C VAL A 16 -26.95 -5.61 -31.32
N PRO A 17 -25.80 -4.92 -31.42
CA PRO A 17 -24.71 -5.17 -30.49
C PRO A 17 -25.21 -4.92 -29.05
N PRO A 18 -24.67 -5.61 -28.04
CA PRO A 18 -24.97 -5.25 -26.65
C PRO A 18 -24.68 -3.76 -26.46
N GLN A 19 -25.60 -3.05 -25.80
CA GLN A 19 -25.25 -1.73 -25.28
C GLN A 19 -24.18 -1.94 -24.19
N PRO A 20 -23.14 -1.09 -24.11
CA PRO A 20 -22.22 -1.13 -22.98
C PRO A 20 -23.01 -0.96 -21.68
N ALA A 21 -22.53 -1.57 -20.59
CA ALA A 21 -23.20 -1.42 -19.31
C ALA A 21 -23.07 0.03 -18.82
N ALA A 22 -24.09 0.50 -18.10
CA ALA A 22 -23.88 1.65 -17.24
C ALA A 22 -22.84 1.26 -16.19
N TYR A 23 -21.84 2.13 -15.97
CA TYR A 23 -20.79 1.92 -14.97
C TYR A 23 -21.39 1.48 -13.63
N ALA A 24 -20.95 0.33 -13.11
CA ALA A 24 -21.66 -0.39 -12.06
C ALA A 24 -21.39 0.20 -10.67
N ALA A 25 -22.43 0.22 -9.84
CA ALA A 25 -22.26 0.42 -8.40
C ALA A 25 -21.79 -0.90 -7.74
N PRO A 26 -20.95 -0.87 -6.69
CA PRO A 26 -20.56 -2.06 -5.95
C PRO A 26 -21.76 -2.84 -5.38
N ASP A 27 -21.65 -4.17 -5.26
CA ASP A 27 -22.77 -5.01 -4.82
C ASP A 27 -22.96 -5.00 -3.30
N THR A 28 -23.87 -4.13 -2.85
CA THR A 28 -24.26 -4.01 -1.45
C THR A 28 -25.35 -5.00 -1.02
N GLY A 29 -25.84 -5.87 -1.90
CA GLY A 29 -27.01 -6.72 -1.61
C GLY A 29 -28.33 -5.93 -1.47
N GLY A 30 -28.32 -4.63 -1.79
CA GLY A 30 -29.41 -3.70 -1.50
C GLY A 30 -29.32 -3.02 -0.13
N LEU A 31 -28.23 -3.21 0.63
CA LEU A 31 -27.91 -2.41 1.81
C LEU A 31 -27.52 -0.98 1.43
N ASP A 32 -27.87 -0.02 2.28
CA ASP A 32 -27.31 1.33 2.19
C ASP A 32 -25.98 1.37 2.96
N LEU A 33 -24.89 1.54 2.22
CA LEU A 33 -23.51 1.59 2.74
C LEU A 33 -22.82 2.93 2.43
N ASP A 34 -23.44 3.81 1.63
CA ASP A 34 -22.90 5.13 1.30
C ASP A 34 -23.64 6.22 2.10
N ASN A 35 -23.05 6.64 3.22
CA ASN A 35 -23.68 7.52 4.22
C ASN A 35 -23.89 8.98 3.78
N GLY A 36 -23.94 9.27 2.48
CA GLY A 36 -24.06 10.62 1.93
C GLY A 36 -22.79 11.47 2.04
N GLU A 37 -21.76 11.04 2.77
CA GLU A 37 -20.47 11.74 2.93
C GLU A 37 -19.22 10.87 2.61
N SER A 38 -19.37 9.54 2.47
CA SER A 38 -18.30 8.61 2.09
C SER A 38 -18.09 8.40 0.58
N SER A 39 -16.93 7.88 0.17
CA SER A 39 -16.80 7.19 -1.13
C SER A 39 -16.84 5.67 -0.87
N LEU A 40 -17.83 4.97 -1.43
CA LEU A 40 -17.99 3.51 -1.29
C LEU A 40 -17.16 2.81 -2.36
N LEU A 41 -15.91 2.48 -2.02
CA LEU A 41 -14.91 2.07 -2.99
C LEU A 41 -14.89 0.55 -3.24
N ARG A 42 -15.44 -0.25 -2.32
CA ARG A 42 -15.71 -1.68 -2.51
C ARG A 42 -16.94 -2.10 -1.71
N ALA A 43 -17.78 -2.95 -2.30
CA ALA A 43 -18.75 -3.80 -1.61
C ALA A 43 -18.87 -5.12 -2.37
N ASP A 44 -18.99 -6.22 -1.64
CA ASP A 44 -19.16 -7.58 -2.16
C ASP A 44 -20.15 -8.33 -1.25
N THR A 45 -21.18 -8.94 -1.82
CA THR A 45 -22.26 -9.60 -1.08
C THR A 45 -22.34 -11.10 -1.40
N ARG A 46 -22.21 -11.91 -0.36
CA ARG A 46 -22.16 -13.38 -0.43
C ARG A 46 -23.24 -13.99 0.45
N ARG A 47 -24.07 -14.85 -0.15
CA ARG A 47 -25.00 -15.68 0.62
C ARG A 47 -24.24 -16.81 1.32
N ILE A 48 -24.37 -16.90 2.64
CA ILE A 48 -23.65 -17.87 3.48
C ILE A 48 -24.52 -19.10 3.75
N ALA A 49 -25.83 -18.91 3.94
CA ALA A 49 -26.81 -19.99 4.14
C ALA A 49 -28.20 -19.57 3.67
N PRO A 50 -29.23 -20.45 3.71
CA PRO A 50 -30.62 -20.00 3.61
C PRO A 50 -30.95 -19.03 4.76
N GLY A 51 -31.36 -17.81 4.41
CA GLY A 51 -31.68 -16.75 5.37
C GLY A 51 -30.48 -16.00 5.94
N LEU A 52 -29.24 -16.29 5.53
CA LEU A 52 -28.04 -15.57 6.01
C LEU A 52 -27.17 -15.11 4.85
N GLU A 53 -26.96 -13.81 4.77
CA GLU A 53 -26.11 -13.13 3.77
C GLU A 53 -25.05 -12.28 4.50
N ALA A 54 -23.90 -12.08 3.87
CA ALA A 54 -22.76 -11.32 4.38
C ALA A 54 -22.26 -10.35 3.31
N THR A 55 -22.13 -9.07 3.67
CA THR A 55 -21.61 -8.02 2.79
C THR A 55 -20.36 -7.40 3.39
N SER A 56 -19.23 -7.52 2.70
CA SER A 56 -17.95 -6.91 3.09
C SER A 56 -17.72 -5.62 2.30
N PHE A 57 -17.26 -4.55 2.94
CA PHE A 57 -17.12 -3.24 2.31
C PHE A 57 -15.88 -2.44 2.73
N ASP A 58 -15.39 -1.59 1.83
CA ASP A 58 -14.46 -0.50 2.12
C ASP A 58 -15.13 0.84 1.77
N ARG A 59 -15.23 1.75 2.75
CA ARG A 59 -15.62 3.15 2.48
C ARG A 59 -14.61 4.14 3.04
N LEU A 60 -14.32 5.18 2.27
CA LEU A 60 -13.44 6.28 2.67
C LEU A 60 -14.27 7.49 3.09
N GLN A 61 -14.05 7.97 4.31
CA GLN A 61 -14.72 9.13 4.90
C GLN A 61 -13.72 10.26 5.18
N PRO A 62 -14.19 11.49 5.45
CA PRO A 62 -13.32 12.61 5.85
C PRO A 62 -12.37 12.31 7.03
N GLU A 63 -12.77 11.49 8.00
CA GLU A 63 -11.87 11.11 9.12
C GLU A 63 -11.00 9.87 8.83
N GLY A 64 -11.07 9.29 7.64
CA GLY A 64 -10.27 8.15 7.18
C GLY A 64 -11.10 6.94 6.74
N TRP A 65 -10.42 5.81 6.50
CA TRP A 65 -11.06 4.55 6.08
C TRP A 65 -11.93 3.91 7.14
N VAL A 66 -12.99 3.24 6.69
CA VAL A 66 -13.75 2.25 7.44
C VAL A 66 -13.95 1.01 6.56
N THR A 67 -13.37 -0.11 6.99
CA THR A 67 -13.61 -1.47 6.45
C THR A 67 -14.42 -2.27 7.46
N GLY A 68 -15.32 -3.12 6.96
CA GLY A 68 -16.07 -4.04 7.82
C GLY A 68 -17.02 -4.97 7.07
N ASP A 69 -17.74 -5.76 7.85
CA ASP A 69 -18.68 -6.78 7.42
C ASP A 69 -20.07 -6.55 8.03
N VAL A 70 -21.11 -6.80 7.25
CA VAL A 70 -22.51 -6.82 7.69
C VAL A 70 -23.10 -8.20 7.42
N LEU A 71 -23.56 -8.91 8.45
CA LEU A 71 -24.41 -10.09 8.29
C LEU A 71 -25.88 -9.67 8.36
N VAL A 72 -26.69 -10.15 7.43
CA VAL A 72 -28.14 -10.00 7.42
C VAL A 72 -28.77 -11.37 7.63
N ALA A 73 -29.47 -11.54 8.76
CA ALA A 73 -30.09 -12.79 9.16
C ALA A 73 -31.62 -12.65 9.17
N ASP A 74 -32.30 -13.35 8.25
CA ASP A 74 -33.76 -13.53 8.22
C ASP A 74 -34.17 -14.72 9.09
N LEU A 75 -34.70 -14.42 10.27
CA LEU A 75 -35.23 -15.39 11.23
C LEU A 75 -36.59 -15.96 10.81
N SER A 76 -37.23 -15.48 9.74
CA SER A 76 -38.41 -16.13 9.16
C SER A 76 -38.04 -17.39 8.35
N THR A 77 -36.78 -17.51 7.92
CA THR A 77 -36.24 -18.71 7.29
C THR A 77 -36.07 -19.83 8.32
N SER A 78 -37.01 -20.79 8.33
CA SER A 78 -37.16 -21.81 9.37
C SER A 78 -35.99 -22.81 9.54
N THR A 79 -34.98 -22.76 8.68
CA THR A 79 -33.75 -23.56 8.80
C THR A 79 -32.63 -22.82 9.53
N LEU A 80 -32.66 -21.48 9.56
CA LEU A 80 -31.66 -20.67 10.25
C LEU A 80 -31.92 -20.67 11.76
N GLN A 81 -30.86 -20.77 12.55
CA GLN A 81 -30.88 -20.76 14.01
C GLN A 81 -29.80 -19.83 14.54
N MET A 82 -30.05 -19.23 15.69
CA MET A 82 -29.16 -18.26 16.34
C MET A 82 -29.11 -18.56 17.84
N ASP A 83 -27.92 -18.89 18.36
CA ASP A 83 -27.70 -19.18 19.78
C ASP A 83 -26.36 -18.57 20.26
N ILE A 84 -26.06 -18.66 21.56
CA ILE A 84 -24.74 -18.34 22.12
C ILE A 84 -23.91 -19.60 22.36
N SER A 85 -22.61 -19.52 22.07
CA SER A 85 -21.62 -20.56 22.42
C SER A 85 -20.52 -19.99 23.33
N ASP A 86 -19.86 -20.87 24.05
CA ASP A 86 -18.62 -20.60 24.78
C ASP A 86 -17.59 -21.70 24.48
N SER A 87 -16.49 -21.76 25.23
CA SER A 87 -15.39 -22.72 25.03
C SER A 87 -15.58 -24.06 25.76
N GLY A 88 -16.77 -24.29 26.34
CA GLY A 88 -17.12 -25.40 27.24
C GLY A 88 -16.93 -25.08 28.74
N ALA A 89 -16.38 -23.91 29.08
CA ALA A 89 -16.23 -23.44 30.45
C ALA A 89 -16.16 -21.91 30.53
N LEU A 90 -17.01 -21.30 31.36
CA LEU A 90 -17.16 -19.84 31.46
C LEU A 90 -15.89 -19.11 31.91
N SER A 91 -15.04 -19.74 32.71
CA SER A 91 -13.75 -19.20 33.15
C SER A 91 -12.58 -19.57 32.22
N ARG A 92 -12.85 -19.97 30.97
CA ARG A 92 -11.84 -20.28 29.94
C ARG A 92 -12.14 -19.47 28.66
N PRO A 93 -11.86 -18.16 28.64
CA PRO A 93 -12.00 -17.40 27.41
C PRO A 93 -11.01 -17.93 26.37
N ALA A 94 -11.44 -18.06 25.13
CA ALA A 94 -10.65 -18.68 24.05
C ALA A 94 -10.84 -17.89 22.74
N PRO A 95 -9.93 -18.01 21.76
CA PRO A 95 -10.18 -17.48 20.42
C PRO A 95 -11.52 -17.98 19.88
N LEU A 96 -12.17 -17.21 19.03
CA LEU A 96 -13.50 -17.56 18.49
C LEU A 96 -13.51 -18.92 17.75
N THR A 97 -12.36 -19.33 17.21
CA THR A 97 -12.11 -20.64 16.58
C THR A 97 -11.99 -21.83 17.55
N GLU A 98 -11.90 -21.58 18.86
CA GLU A 98 -11.86 -22.61 19.93
C GLU A 98 -13.21 -22.77 20.66
N HIS A 99 -14.26 -22.06 20.22
CA HIS A 99 -15.60 -22.19 20.79
C HIS A 99 -16.31 -23.47 20.30
N ALA A 100 -17.24 -23.98 21.11
CA ALA A 100 -18.02 -25.19 20.81
C ALA A 100 -19.18 -24.92 19.82
N LEU A 101 -18.88 -24.27 18.69
CA LEU A 101 -19.85 -23.69 17.74
C LEU A 101 -20.83 -24.72 17.13
N GLY A 102 -20.43 -25.99 17.04
CA GLY A 102 -21.23 -27.07 16.46
C GLY A 102 -20.98 -27.29 14.96
N GLU A 103 -21.28 -28.50 14.47
CA GLU A 103 -20.99 -28.91 13.08
C GLU A 103 -21.87 -28.16 12.05
N SER A 104 -23.07 -27.74 12.45
CA SER A 104 -24.03 -26.97 11.63
C SER A 104 -23.77 -25.46 11.60
N ALA A 105 -22.71 -24.96 12.25
CA ALA A 105 -22.37 -23.55 12.28
C ALA A 105 -21.97 -23.03 10.89
N VAL A 106 -22.47 -21.85 10.54
CA VAL A 106 -22.23 -21.17 9.25
C VAL A 106 -21.58 -19.79 9.42
N ALA A 107 -21.80 -19.14 10.56
CA ALA A 107 -21.11 -17.91 10.96
C ALA A 107 -21.05 -17.78 12.49
N ALA A 108 -20.08 -17.04 13.01
CA ALA A 108 -20.03 -16.66 14.43
C ALA A 108 -19.35 -15.30 14.63
N VAL A 109 -19.76 -14.54 15.65
CA VAL A 109 -19.08 -13.33 16.10
C VAL A 109 -18.84 -13.33 17.61
N ASN A 110 -17.89 -12.53 18.08
CA ASN A 110 -17.68 -12.34 19.52
C ASN A 110 -18.92 -11.75 20.23
N GLY A 111 -19.07 -12.09 21.51
CA GLY A 111 -20.22 -11.72 22.32
C GLY A 111 -19.97 -10.60 23.33
N SER A 112 -20.17 -10.96 24.59
CA SER A 112 -20.34 -10.06 25.73
C SER A 112 -19.03 -9.47 26.25
N PHE A 113 -19.15 -8.30 26.89
CA PHE A 113 -18.10 -7.74 27.73
C PHE A 113 -17.75 -8.68 28.89
N PHE A 114 -16.49 -8.73 29.32
CA PHE A 114 -16.00 -9.75 30.27
C PHE A 114 -14.94 -9.25 31.26
N ASP A 115 -14.62 -10.07 32.26
CA ASP A 115 -13.51 -9.85 33.20
C ASP A 115 -12.15 -10.22 32.58
N ILE A 116 -11.82 -9.52 31.49
CA ILE A 116 -10.63 -9.72 30.63
C ILE A 116 -9.30 -9.75 31.39
N ASN A 117 -9.22 -9.10 32.56
CA ASN A 117 -8.00 -9.00 33.36
C ASN A 117 -7.86 -10.08 34.45
N ASN A 118 -8.86 -10.96 34.69
CA ASN A 118 -8.76 -11.97 35.75
C ASN A 118 -9.37 -13.33 35.38
N SER A 119 -10.70 -13.44 35.37
CA SER A 119 -11.41 -14.73 35.26
C SER A 119 -11.89 -15.07 33.85
N GLY A 120 -11.94 -14.07 32.95
CA GLY A 120 -12.43 -14.25 31.59
C GLY A 120 -13.95 -14.37 31.44
N VAL A 121 -14.72 -14.34 32.53
CA VAL A 121 -16.17 -14.63 32.52
C VAL A 121 -16.98 -13.47 31.92
N ALA A 122 -17.98 -13.79 31.10
CA ALA A 122 -18.95 -12.85 30.54
C ALA A 122 -19.73 -12.08 31.62
N GLN A 123 -20.02 -10.82 31.35
CA GLN A 123 -20.87 -9.95 32.17
C GLN A 123 -22.34 -9.99 31.68
N GLY A 124 -23.26 -9.57 32.54
CA GLY A 124 -24.69 -9.51 32.23
C GLY A 124 -25.43 -10.86 32.36
N THR A 125 -26.69 -10.85 31.92
CA THR A 125 -27.51 -12.07 31.84
C THR A 125 -27.30 -12.71 30.47
N ASN A 126 -26.77 -13.93 30.43
CA ASN A 126 -26.52 -14.68 29.19
C ASN A 126 -27.22 -16.04 29.23
N ILE A 127 -27.93 -16.40 28.16
CA ILE A 127 -28.81 -17.57 28.06
C ILE A 127 -28.62 -18.19 26.68
N SER A 128 -28.42 -19.51 26.61
CA SER A 128 -28.44 -20.30 25.38
C SER A 128 -29.75 -21.07 25.23
N VAL A 129 -30.20 -21.28 23.99
CA VAL A 129 -31.37 -22.13 23.66
C VAL A 129 -31.11 -23.59 24.05
N ALA A 130 -29.89 -24.08 23.83
CA ALA A 130 -29.50 -25.46 24.13
C ALA A 130 -29.20 -25.71 25.63
N ASP A 131 -28.40 -24.83 26.25
CA ASP A 131 -27.87 -25.02 27.62
C ASP A 131 -28.64 -24.25 28.70
N GLY A 132 -29.52 -23.32 28.32
CA GLY A 132 -30.18 -22.40 29.25
C GLY A 132 -29.24 -21.32 29.80
N LEU A 133 -29.50 -20.89 31.04
CA LEU A 133 -28.86 -19.70 31.62
C LEU A 133 -27.39 -19.97 32.02
N LYS A 134 -26.47 -19.24 31.39
CA LYS A 134 -25.02 -19.30 31.58
C LYS A 134 -24.54 -18.40 32.73
N THR A 135 -24.92 -17.12 32.73
CA THR A 135 -24.56 -16.12 33.76
C THR A 135 -25.76 -15.25 34.14
N THR A 136 -25.82 -14.77 35.39
CA THR A 136 -26.85 -13.81 35.83
C THR A 136 -26.29 -12.42 36.14
N SER A 137 -27.11 -11.39 35.91
CA SER A 137 -26.94 -10.05 36.49
C SER A 137 -28.25 -9.55 37.11
N PRO A 138 -28.28 -9.19 38.41
CA PRO A 138 -29.44 -8.54 39.02
C PRO A 138 -29.57 -7.05 38.63
N ALA A 139 -28.59 -6.50 37.89
CA ALA A 139 -28.69 -5.20 37.26
C ALA A 139 -29.08 -5.38 35.78
N PRO A 140 -30.17 -4.75 35.27
CA PRO A 140 -30.59 -4.96 33.89
C PRO A 140 -29.59 -4.40 32.88
N THR A 141 -29.00 -5.27 32.06
CA THR A 141 -28.05 -4.91 30.98
C THR A 141 -28.76 -4.87 29.63
N GLU A 142 -28.27 -4.02 28.70
CA GLU A 142 -28.75 -4.04 27.32
C GLU A 142 -28.31 -5.35 26.64
N SER A 143 -29.25 -6.12 26.10
CA SER A 143 -29.01 -7.46 25.57
C SER A 143 -29.80 -7.70 24.30
N LEU A 144 -29.17 -8.26 23.26
CA LEU A 144 -29.89 -8.90 22.18
C LEU A 144 -30.53 -10.17 22.76
N THR A 145 -31.82 -10.35 22.53
CA THR A 145 -32.57 -11.53 22.99
C THR A 145 -33.41 -12.13 21.86
N LEU A 146 -33.69 -13.42 21.96
CA LEU A 146 -34.58 -14.16 21.05
C LEU A 146 -35.73 -14.77 21.87
N SER A 147 -36.97 -14.66 21.38
CA SER A 147 -38.14 -15.33 21.96
C SER A 147 -39.09 -15.79 20.86
N ALA A 148 -39.34 -17.09 20.77
CA ALA A 148 -40.17 -17.74 19.75
C ALA A 148 -39.81 -17.38 18.28
N GLY A 149 -38.53 -17.18 18.01
CA GLY A 149 -38.00 -16.80 16.69
C GLY A 149 -38.00 -15.28 16.39
N ILE A 150 -38.48 -14.44 17.31
CA ILE A 150 -38.45 -12.98 17.17
C ILE A 150 -37.30 -12.41 18.01
N ALA A 151 -36.43 -11.62 17.39
CA ALA A 151 -35.33 -10.94 18.07
C ALA A 151 -35.77 -9.62 18.70
N ALA A 152 -35.11 -9.20 19.80
CA ALA A 152 -35.44 -7.98 20.51
C ALA A 152 -34.24 -7.24 21.14
N VAL A 153 -34.22 -5.92 20.85
CA VAL A 153 -33.57 -4.80 21.54
C VAL A 153 -34.02 -4.55 23.00
N GLN A 154 -33.68 -5.36 24.02
CA GLN A 154 -34.21 -5.13 25.39
C GLN A 154 -33.18 -5.11 26.53
N ARG A 155 -33.61 -4.62 27.70
CA ARG A 155 -32.84 -4.70 28.95
C ARG A 155 -33.26 -5.93 29.73
N LEU A 156 -32.30 -6.81 30.02
CA LEU A 156 -32.55 -8.08 30.70
C LEU A 156 -31.84 -8.13 32.05
N SER A 157 -32.53 -8.55 33.11
CA SER A 157 -31.93 -8.92 34.38
C SER A 157 -32.28 -10.34 34.78
N SER A 158 -31.64 -10.84 35.82
CA SER A 158 -31.90 -12.18 36.34
C SER A 158 -31.70 -12.26 37.84
N ALA A 159 -32.56 -13.06 38.47
CA ALA A 159 -32.58 -13.29 39.89
C ALA A 159 -32.31 -14.77 40.17
N ALA A 160 -31.48 -15.01 41.18
CA ALA A 160 -31.33 -16.32 41.78
C ALA A 160 -31.80 -16.28 43.25
N THR A 161 -32.36 -17.37 43.71
CA THR A 161 -32.87 -17.52 45.08
C THR A 161 -32.58 -18.92 45.59
N VAL A 162 -32.37 -19.06 46.89
CA VAL A 162 -32.26 -20.35 47.59
C VAL A 162 -33.28 -20.38 48.72
N GLU A 163 -33.91 -21.54 48.94
CA GLU A 163 -34.81 -21.75 50.07
C GLU A 163 -34.03 -22.37 51.23
N ILE A 164 -34.10 -21.75 52.41
CA ILE A 164 -33.47 -22.20 53.66
C ILE A 164 -34.54 -22.11 54.75
N ASP A 165 -34.82 -23.20 55.49
CA ASP A 165 -35.85 -23.25 56.54
C ASP A 165 -37.23 -22.69 56.11
N GLU A 166 -37.70 -23.07 54.90
CA GLU A 166 -38.92 -22.56 54.24
C GLU A 166 -38.91 -21.04 53.92
N VAL A 167 -37.75 -20.35 54.04
CA VAL A 167 -37.56 -18.93 53.73
C VAL A 167 -36.74 -18.75 52.46
N THR A 168 -37.24 -17.94 51.52
CA THR A 168 -36.53 -17.61 50.29
C THR A 168 -35.50 -16.49 50.50
N HIS A 169 -34.22 -16.80 50.26
CA HIS A 169 -33.11 -15.85 50.31
C HIS A 169 -32.60 -15.52 48.90
N ALA A 170 -32.19 -14.27 48.68
CA ALA A 170 -31.62 -13.84 47.40
C ALA A 170 -30.17 -14.31 47.26
N VAL A 171 -29.86 -14.85 46.08
CA VAL A 171 -28.50 -15.17 45.63
C VAL A 171 -28.08 -14.06 44.67
N ALA A 172 -26.97 -13.38 44.98
CA ALA A 172 -26.55 -12.15 44.32
C ALA A 172 -25.99 -12.36 42.90
N GLY A 173 -25.63 -13.60 42.55
CA GLY A 173 -25.24 -13.98 41.20
C GLY A 173 -24.97 -15.48 41.07
N VAL A 174 -25.16 -15.99 39.85
CA VAL A 174 -24.85 -17.34 39.40
C VAL A 174 -23.68 -17.27 38.42
N ASN A 175 -22.67 -18.11 38.63
CA ASN A 175 -21.40 -18.11 37.87
C ASN A 175 -20.79 -16.69 37.81
N SER A 176 -20.85 -15.95 38.93
CA SER A 176 -20.52 -14.51 38.97
C SER A 176 -19.26 -14.22 39.78
N ILE A 177 -18.46 -13.30 39.25
CA ILE A 177 -17.14 -12.90 39.79
C ILE A 177 -17.22 -11.95 41.00
N SER A 178 -18.42 -11.64 41.50
CA SER A 178 -18.61 -10.73 42.64
C SER A 178 -19.81 -11.10 43.50
N ILE A 179 -19.56 -11.36 44.78
CA ILE A 179 -20.56 -11.56 45.83
C ILE A 179 -20.41 -10.42 46.84
N PRO A 180 -21.46 -9.61 47.09
CA PRO A 180 -21.40 -8.52 48.06
C PRO A 180 -21.18 -9.06 49.48
N ALA A 181 -20.59 -8.25 50.36
CA ALA A 181 -20.41 -8.62 51.76
C ALA A 181 -21.78 -8.85 52.44
N GLY A 182 -21.95 -10.01 53.08
CA GLY A 182 -23.27 -10.45 53.58
C GLY A 182 -24.17 -11.10 52.52
N GLY A 183 -23.65 -11.43 51.34
CA GLY A 183 -24.38 -12.07 50.24
C GLY A 183 -24.06 -13.55 50.02
N LEU A 184 -24.91 -14.19 49.23
CA LEU A 184 -24.75 -15.55 48.69
C LEU A 184 -24.42 -15.47 47.19
N GLY A 185 -23.56 -16.36 46.68
CA GLY A 185 -23.39 -16.61 45.24
C GLY A 185 -23.51 -18.09 44.94
N TYR A 186 -23.88 -18.46 43.71
CA TYR A 186 -24.01 -19.84 43.28
C TYR A 186 -23.13 -20.13 42.06
N PHE A 187 -22.51 -21.30 42.02
CA PHE A 187 -21.66 -21.73 40.90
C PHE A 187 -22.07 -23.13 40.45
N THR A 188 -21.89 -23.41 39.17
CA THR A 188 -22.34 -24.65 38.50
C THR A 188 -21.17 -25.31 37.79
N SER A 189 -21.35 -26.54 37.29
CA SER A 189 -20.27 -27.28 36.61
C SER A 189 -19.69 -26.58 35.37
N ILE A 190 -20.45 -25.69 34.72
CA ILE A 190 -19.96 -24.90 33.57
C ILE A 190 -19.04 -23.72 33.96
N TRP A 191 -18.80 -23.48 35.26
CA TRP A 191 -17.90 -22.43 35.72
C TRP A 191 -16.47 -22.60 35.17
N GLY A 192 -15.95 -23.82 35.10
CA GLY A 192 -14.55 -24.11 34.82
C GLY A 192 -13.72 -24.30 36.09
N GLU A 193 -12.40 -24.11 36.00
CA GLU A 193 -11.45 -24.37 37.11
C GLU A 193 -11.04 -23.13 37.90
N TYR A 194 -11.44 -21.92 37.51
CA TYR A 194 -10.91 -20.69 38.09
C TYR A 194 -11.27 -20.51 39.58
N PRO A 195 -10.36 -20.06 40.47
CA PRO A 195 -10.61 -19.97 41.91
C PRO A 195 -11.83 -19.14 42.33
N LEU A 196 -12.79 -19.81 42.98
CA LEU A 196 -14.03 -19.21 43.50
C LEU A 196 -13.81 -18.06 44.49
N ALA A 197 -12.66 -18.04 45.19
CA ALA A 197 -12.26 -16.97 46.10
C ALA A 197 -12.23 -15.57 45.45
N ARG A 198 -12.14 -15.47 44.11
CA ARG A 198 -12.28 -14.22 43.36
C ARG A 198 -13.59 -13.50 43.71
N ALA A 199 -14.69 -14.24 43.79
CA ALA A 199 -16.02 -13.69 44.02
C ALA A 199 -16.19 -13.03 45.40
N ILE A 200 -15.44 -13.48 46.41
CA ILE A 200 -15.48 -12.91 47.78
C ILE A 200 -14.31 -11.95 48.08
N GLY A 201 -13.58 -11.51 47.05
CA GLY A 201 -12.56 -10.45 47.14
C GLY A 201 -11.24 -10.72 46.41
N GLY A 202 -10.99 -11.97 46.02
CA GLY A 202 -9.72 -12.40 45.40
C GLY A 202 -8.53 -12.45 46.37
N PRO A 203 -7.39 -13.05 45.98
CA PRO A 203 -6.37 -13.53 46.92
C PRO A 203 -5.81 -12.53 47.94
N ALA A 204 -5.84 -11.23 47.65
CA ALA A 204 -5.37 -10.18 48.56
C ALA A 204 -6.44 -9.64 49.54
N ASN A 205 -7.73 -9.85 49.26
CA ASN A 205 -8.86 -9.24 49.99
C ASN A 205 -10.02 -10.23 50.25
N ILE A 206 -9.74 -11.54 50.28
CA ILE A 206 -10.73 -12.58 50.58
C ILE A 206 -11.38 -12.28 51.94
N ASP A 207 -12.71 -12.33 52.00
CA ASP A 207 -13.44 -12.34 53.26
C ASP A 207 -13.11 -13.63 54.06
N PRO A 208 -12.50 -13.56 55.25
CA PRO A 208 -12.15 -14.76 56.03
C PRO A 208 -13.40 -15.41 56.66
N SER A 209 -14.56 -14.75 56.60
CA SER A 209 -15.85 -15.34 56.94
C SER A 209 -16.52 -15.78 55.64
N PHE A 210 -16.48 -17.08 55.37
CA PHE A 210 -17.18 -17.68 54.23
C PHE A 210 -17.62 -19.11 54.55
N LEU A 211 -18.53 -19.65 53.73
CA LEU A 211 -18.92 -21.06 53.77
C LEU A 211 -19.19 -21.56 52.35
N ARG A 212 -18.46 -22.61 51.95
CA ARG A 212 -18.67 -23.37 50.71
C ARG A 212 -19.67 -24.49 51.01
N VAL A 213 -20.87 -24.43 50.42
CA VAL A 213 -21.88 -25.49 50.49
C VAL A 213 -22.00 -26.15 49.12
N GLU A 214 -21.71 -27.44 49.07
CA GLU A 214 -21.76 -28.26 47.87
C GLU A 214 -23.11 -28.99 47.82
N ILE A 215 -23.85 -28.78 46.74
CA ILE A 215 -25.21 -29.26 46.51
C ILE A 215 -25.16 -30.28 45.37
N ARG A 216 -25.77 -31.45 45.55
CA ARG A 216 -25.95 -32.50 44.54
C ARG A 216 -27.38 -33.01 44.60
N ASP A 217 -28.02 -33.22 43.45
CA ASP A 217 -29.43 -33.67 43.36
C ASP A 217 -30.42 -32.82 44.20
N GLY A 218 -30.12 -31.52 44.37
CA GLY A 218 -30.90 -30.58 45.19
C GLY A 218 -30.70 -30.69 46.71
N GLN A 219 -29.77 -31.54 47.18
CA GLN A 219 -29.45 -31.76 48.60
C GLN A 219 -28.00 -31.36 48.92
N VAL A 220 -27.75 -30.97 50.18
CA VAL A 220 -26.40 -30.63 50.63
C VAL A 220 -25.53 -31.88 50.78
N ALA A 221 -24.47 -31.98 49.98
CA ALA A 221 -23.52 -33.08 49.98
C ALA A 221 -22.30 -32.83 50.89
N ARG A 222 -21.85 -31.58 51.01
CA ARG A 222 -20.70 -31.15 51.84
C ARG A 222 -20.84 -29.69 52.25
N LEU A 223 -20.39 -29.35 53.45
CA LEU A 223 -20.10 -27.98 53.86
C LEU A 223 -18.59 -27.88 54.17
N SER A 224 -17.95 -26.76 53.82
CA SER A 224 -16.56 -26.50 54.15
C SER A 224 -16.26 -25.01 54.35
N SER A 225 -15.38 -24.72 55.30
CA SER A 225 -14.73 -23.41 55.48
C SER A 225 -13.22 -23.51 55.30
N ASP A 226 -12.73 -24.56 54.60
CA ASP A 226 -11.32 -24.65 54.21
C ASP A 226 -11.07 -23.69 53.04
N LEU A 227 -10.18 -22.71 53.27
CA LEU A 227 -9.87 -21.68 52.28
C LEU A 227 -9.28 -22.27 51.00
N THR A 228 -8.58 -23.41 51.09
CA THR A 228 -7.97 -24.07 49.93
C THR A 228 -9.00 -24.62 48.94
N GLU A 229 -10.21 -24.99 49.40
CA GLU A 229 -11.32 -25.43 48.54
C GLU A 229 -11.93 -24.29 47.67
N ILE A 230 -11.45 -23.05 47.82
CA ILE A 230 -11.86 -21.90 46.99
C ILE A 230 -10.70 -21.07 46.44
N THR A 231 -9.46 -21.18 46.95
CA THR A 231 -8.29 -20.45 46.42
C THR A 231 -7.50 -21.23 45.36
N GLU A 232 -7.52 -22.55 45.40
CA GLU A 232 -6.86 -23.37 44.38
C GLU A 232 -7.77 -23.58 43.17
N PRO A 233 -7.22 -23.76 41.95
CA PRO A 233 -8.02 -24.11 40.78
C PRO A 233 -8.67 -25.49 40.94
N ALA A 234 -9.98 -25.59 40.68
CA ALA A 234 -10.74 -26.84 40.78
C ALA A 234 -12.06 -26.79 40.00
N ALA A 235 -12.28 -27.78 39.12
CA ALA A 235 -13.56 -27.96 38.43
C ALA A 235 -14.70 -28.34 39.38
N ILE A 236 -15.90 -27.80 39.14
CA ILE A 236 -17.13 -28.24 39.82
C ILE A 236 -17.70 -29.46 39.04
N PRO A 237 -17.90 -30.64 39.66
CA PRO A 237 -18.36 -31.83 38.93
C PRO A 237 -19.77 -31.67 38.35
N THR A 238 -20.04 -32.29 37.20
CA THR A 238 -21.37 -32.32 36.56
C THR A 238 -22.46 -32.75 37.55
N GLY A 239 -23.59 -32.05 37.56
CA GLY A 239 -24.69 -32.27 38.51
C GLY A 239 -24.42 -31.75 39.94
N THR A 240 -23.29 -31.09 40.17
CA THR A 240 -22.95 -30.40 41.42
C THR A 240 -23.08 -28.88 41.25
N GLY A 241 -23.61 -28.22 42.28
CA GLY A 241 -23.58 -26.76 42.41
C GLY A 241 -22.92 -26.34 43.73
N ILE A 242 -22.29 -25.17 43.76
CA ILE A 242 -21.64 -24.61 44.94
C ILE A 242 -22.34 -23.32 45.34
N LEU A 243 -23.03 -23.31 46.49
CA LEU A 243 -23.48 -22.08 47.14
C LEU A 243 -22.35 -21.56 48.04
N LEU A 244 -21.83 -20.37 47.73
CA LEU A 244 -20.76 -19.70 48.46
C LEU A 244 -21.34 -18.51 49.25
N ALA A 245 -21.35 -18.62 50.57
CA ALA A 245 -21.77 -17.55 51.46
C ALA A 245 -20.60 -16.67 51.88
N ARG A 246 -20.82 -15.35 51.98
CA ARG A 246 -19.81 -14.35 52.36
C ARG A 246 -20.24 -13.55 53.60
N GLY A 247 -19.36 -13.43 54.58
CA GLY A 247 -19.58 -12.64 55.79
C GLY A 247 -20.84 -13.09 56.54
N ALA A 248 -21.71 -12.14 56.88
CA ALA A 248 -22.97 -12.39 57.58
C ALA A 248 -23.93 -13.37 56.86
N ALA A 249 -23.72 -13.69 55.59
CA ALA A 249 -24.49 -14.75 54.91
C ALA A 249 -24.19 -16.16 55.46
N VAL A 250 -23.05 -16.36 56.13
CA VAL A 250 -22.71 -17.64 56.78
C VAL A 250 -23.71 -17.96 57.90
N ASP A 251 -24.19 -16.95 58.62
CA ASP A 251 -25.17 -17.13 59.71
C ASP A 251 -26.53 -17.63 59.19
N LEU A 252 -26.87 -17.37 57.92
CA LEU A 252 -28.09 -17.89 57.27
C LEU A 252 -28.06 -19.42 57.13
N LEU A 253 -26.88 -20.02 57.06
CA LEU A 253 -26.66 -21.45 56.83
C LEU A 253 -26.36 -22.21 58.14
N ALA A 254 -26.47 -21.56 59.30
CA ALA A 254 -26.09 -22.13 60.60
C ALA A 254 -26.94 -23.33 61.05
N GLY A 255 -28.13 -23.53 60.46
CA GLY A 255 -28.99 -24.70 60.68
C GLY A 255 -28.75 -25.86 59.69
N VAL A 256 -28.08 -25.61 58.57
CA VAL A 256 -28.05 -26.51 57.40
C VAL A 256 -27.02 -27.64 57.57
N ALA A 257 -27.46 -28.88 57.34
CA ALA A 257 -26.67 -30.10 57.47
C ALA A 257 -26.59 -30.90 56.15
N VAL A 258 -25.67 -31.89 56.12
CA VAL A 258 -25.54 -32.81 54.99
C VAL A 258 -26.77 -33.71 54.90
N GLY A 259 -27.42 -33.72 53.73
CA GLY A 259 -28.68 -34.42 53.45
C GLY A 259 -29.91 -33.50 53.41
N ASP A 260 -29.81 -32.25 53.86
CA ASP A 260 -30.93 -31.31 53.80
C ASP A 260 -31.20 -30.82 52.37
N PRO A 261 -32.47 -30.61 51.97
CA PRO A 261 -32.81 -30.00 50.70
C PRO A 261 -32.40 -28.53 50.68
N LEU A 262 -31.72 -28.09 49.62
CA LEU A 262 -31.28 -26.70 49.44
C LEU A 262 -31.54 -26.26 47.99
N PRO A 263 -32.81 -26.09 47.60
CA PRO A 263 -33.17 -25.83 46.21
C PRO A 263 -32.76 -24.42 45.80
N VAL A 264 -31.91 -24.31 44.79
CA VAL A 264 -31.56 -23.05 44.14
C VAL A 264 -32.41 -22.88 42.88
N THR A 265 -33.13 -21.76 42.80
CA THR A 265 -33.95 -21.34 41.66
C THR A 265 -33.29 -20.16 40.97
N VAL A 266 -33.19 -20.20 39.64
CA VAL A 266 -32.58 -19.14 38.82
C VAL A 266 -33.53 -18.81 37.65
N ARG A 267 -33.82 -17.53 37.42
CA ARG A 267 -34.68 -17.04 36.32
C ARG A 267 -34.25 -15.66 35.82
N ALA A 268 -34.49 -15.37 34.55
CA ALA A 268 -34.51 -14.01 34.02
C ALA A 268 -35.81 -13.28 34.42
N ASP A 269 -35.84 -11.96 34.22
CA ASP A 269 -37.05 -11.13 34.42
C ASP A 269 -37.99 -11.10 33.19
N ALA A 270 -37.54 -11.61 32.05
CA ALA A 270 -38.33 -11.89 30.85
C ALA A 270 -38.22 -13.36 30.40
N ASP A 271 -39.20 -13.83 29.63
CA ASP A 271 -39.25 -15.19 29.08
C ASP A 271 -38.64 -15.20 27.66
N VAL A 272 -37.38 -15.62 27.57
CA VAL A 272 -36.55 -15.58 26.35
C VAL A 272 -35.78 -16.88 26.18
N ASP A 273 -35.68 -17.35 24.94
CA ASP A 273 -34.98 -18.59 24.58
C ASP A 273 -33.45 -18.39 24.55
N MET A 274 -33.00 -17.21 24.10
CA MET A 274 -31.59 -16.81 24.08
C MET A 274 -31.43 -15.36 24.52
N ALA A 275 -30.29 -15.07 25.14
CA ALA A 275 -29.85 -13.72 25.47
C ALA A 275 -28.34 -13.60 25.41
N ILE A 276 -27.83 -12.59 24.71
CA ILE A 276 -26.43 -12.19 24.74
C ILE A 276 -26.32 -10.73 25.22
N SER A 277 -25.61 -10.51 26.33
CA SER A 277 -25.48 -9.18 26.91
C SER A 277 -24.48 -8.34 26.13
N GLY A 278 -24.93 -7.19 25.64
CA GLY A 278 -24.08 -6.07 25.25
C GLY A 278 -23.86 -5.10 26.42
N ASN A 279 -23.71 -3.82 26.10
CA ASN A 279 -23.48 -2.76 27.10
C ASN A 279 -24.18 -1.44 26.72
N GLN A 280 -23.76 -0.79 25.63
CA GLN A 280 -24.37 0.47 25.18
C GLN A 280 -25.52 0.22 24.21
N ARG A 281 -26.68 0.83 24.50
CA ARG A 281 -27.77 0.99 23.52
C ARG A 281 -27.31 1.97 22.42
N LEU A 282 -27.52 1.59 21.16
CA LEU A 282 -27.13 2.38 19.98
C LEU A 282 -28.33 3.06 19.33
N VAL A 283 -29.43 2.32 19.15
CA VAL A 283 -30.67 2.77 18.48
C VAL A 283 -31.88 2.35 19.32
N VAL A 284 -32.85 3.26 19.47
CA VAL A 284 -34.16 3.01 20.08
C VAL A 284 -35.24 3.56 19.15
N ASP A 285 -36.18 2.70 18.76
CA ASP A 285 -37.34 3.02 17.94
C ASP A 285 -36.99 3.82 16.65
N GLY A 286 -35.90 3.43 15.99
CA GLY A 286 -35.35 4.07 14.78
C GLY A 286 -34.61 5.38 15.03
N THR A 287 -34.38 5.76 16.29
CA THR A 287 -33.64 6.96 16.69
C THR A 287 -32.29 6.58 17.30
N VAL A 288 -31.21 7.20 16.80
CA VAL A 288 -29.87 7.01 17.36
C VAL A 288 -29.77 7.60 18.76
N VAL A 289 -29.23 6.80 19.69
CA VAL A 289 -28.99 7.17 21.10
C VAL A 289 -27.55 6.82 21.56
N GLY A 290 -26.73 6.30 20.65
CA GLY A 290 -25.30 6.07 20.88
C GLY A 290 -24.57 7.35 21.29
N GLN A 291 -23.55 7.22 22.15
CA GLN A 291 -22.79 8.37 22.64
C GLN A 291 -21.52 8.58 21.80
N ASN A 292 -21.31 9.81 21.33
CA ASN A 292 -20.05 10.20 20.69
C ASN A 292 -18.84 9.87 21.59
N GLY A 293 -17.77 9.34 20.98
CA GLY A 293 -16.59 8.82 21.67
C GLY A 293 -15.44 8.56 20.70
N SER A 294 -14.46 7.73 21.09
CA SER A 294 -13.40 7.30 20.17
C SER A 294 -13.93 6.38 19.07
N SER A 295 -13.32 6.46 17.88
CA SER A 295 -13.42 5.39 16.89
C SER A 295 -12.61 4.19 17.36
N GLU A 296 -13.20 3.01 17.29
CA GLU A 296 -12.60 1.72 17.71
C GLU A 296 -13.10 0.62 16.77
N PRO A 297 -12.46 -0.56 16.72
CA PRO A 297 -13.11 -1.76 16.20
C PRO A 297 -14.39 -2.06 16.99
N ARG A 298 -15.44 -2.51 16.29
CA ARG A 298 -16.80 -2.72 16.86
C ARG A 298 -17.36 -4.07 16.47
N THR A 299 -18.15 -4.63 17.39
CA THR A 299 -19.16 -5.64 17.06
C THR A 299 -20.50 -5.16 17.63
N ALA A 300 -21.56 -5.19 16.82
CA ALA A 300 -22.89 -4.74 17.25
C ALA A 300 -24.02 -5.56 16.60
N ALA A 301 -25.17 -5.53 17.26
CA ALA A 301 -26.39 -6.17 16.78
C ALA A 301 -27.53 -5.15 16.65
N GLY A 302 -28.05 -5.01 15.44
CA GLY A 302 -29.29 -4.31 15.12
C GLY A 302 -30.43 -5.28 14.86
N VAL A 303 -31.66 -4.83 15.08
CA VAL A 303 -32.88 -5.61 14.90
C VAL A 303 -33.95 -4.73 14.23
N SER A 304 -34.61 -5.29 13.22
CA SER A 304 -35.79 -4.76 12.51
C SER A 304 -36.97 -4.40 13.43
N ALA A 305 -37.97 -3.68 12.90
CA ALA A 305 -39.11 -3.18 13.68
C ALA A 305 -40.12 -4.27 14.10
N ASP A 306 -40.17 -5.38 13.36
CA ASP A 306 -40.96 -6.59 13.64
C ASP A 306 -40.13 -7.71 14.28
N GLY A 307 -38.80 -7.57 14.30
CA GLY A 307 -37.87 -8.49 14.95
C GLY A 307 -37.56 -9.76 14.15
N THR A 308 -37.96 -9.84 12.87
CA THR A 308 -37.66 -10.99 12.00
C THR A 308 -36.30 -10.90 11.31
N THR A 309 -35.76 -9.70 11.13
CA THR A 309 -34.40 -9.49 10.59
C THR A 309 -33.44 -8.98 11.65
N VAL A 310 -32.26 -9.60 11.74
CA VAL A 310 -31.13 -9.19 12.59
C VAL A 310 -29.95 -8.78 11.71
N TYR A 311 -29.31 -7.68 12.09
CA TYR A 311 -28.11 -7.13 11.44
C TYR A 311 -26.94 -7.29 12.41
N ILE A 312 -25.92 -8.05 12.05
CA ILE A 312 -24.68 -8.12 12.82
C ILE A 312 -23.61 -7.36 12.07
N VAL A 313 -22.99 -6.38 12.72
CA VAL A 313 -21.95 -5.54 12.12
C VAL A 313 -20.63 -5.81 12.84
N SER A 314 -19.58 -6.12 12.07
CA SER A 314 -18.20 -6.16 12.52
C SER A 314 -17.41 -5.08 11.78
N ILE A 315 -16.82 -4.14 12.53
CA ILE A 315 -15.99 -3.07 11.97
C ILE A 315 -14.57 -3.26 12.48
N ASP A 316 -13.60 -3.36 11.57
CA ASP A 316 -12.18 -3.40 11.89
C ASP A 316 -11.67 -2.04 12.35
N GLY A 317 -10.46 -1.95 12.94
CA GLY A 317 -10.01 -0.68 13.48
C GLY A 317 -8.60 -0.68 14.05
N ARG A 318 -8.09 0.54 14.29
CA ARG A 318 -6.70 0.81 14.74
C ARG A 318 -5.63 0.35 13.73
N GLN A 319 -6.02 0.19 12.47
CA GLN A 319 -5.19 -0.24 11.35
C GLN A 319 -5.23 0.84 10.25
N SER A 320 -4.30 0.81 9.29
CA SER A 320 -4.28 1.80 8.21
C SER A 320 -5.50 1.75 7.28
N HIS A 321 -6.08 0.55 7.09
CA HIS A 321 -7.29 0.35 6.29
C HIS A 321 -8.59 0.57 7.07
N SER A 322 -8.57 0.76 8.40
CA SER A 322 -9.78 1.11 9.15
C SER A 322 -9.48 1.87 10.45
N ARG A 323 -10.13 3.02 10.61
CA ARG A 323 -10.14 3.80 11.85
C ARG A 323 -11.11 3.22 12.89
N GLY A 324 -12.00 2.32 12.49
CA GLY A 324 -13.15 1.88 13.29
C GLY A 324 -14.28 2.92 13.33
N MET A 325 -15.35 2.63 14.08
CA MET A 325 -16.49 3.55 14.25
C MET A 325 -16.63 4.09 15.68
N ARG A 326 -17.17 5.30 15.81
CA ARG A 326 -17.74 5.81 17.07
C ARG A 326 -19.06 5.12 17.39
N LEU A 327 -19.61 5.28 18.60
CA LEU A 327 -20.90 4.64 18.96
C LEU A 327 -22.13 5.42 18.47
N ASP A 328 -22.01 6.72 18.21
CA ASP A 328 -23.05 7.48 17.49
C ASP A 328 -23.07 7.07 16.01
N GLU A 329 -21.91 7.12 15.35
CA GLU A 329 -21.67 6.68 13.97
C GLU A 329 -22.14 5.25 13.68
N LEU A 330 -21.83 4.30 14.58
CA LEU A 330 -22.29 2.92 14.46
C LEU A 330 -23.81 2.78 14.63
N GLY A 331 -24.43 3.67 15.42
CA GLY A 331 -25.89 3.74 15.54
C GLY A 331 -26.55 4.33 14.28
N GLU A 332 -25.93 5.33 13.67
CA GLU A 332 -26.34 5.90 12.38
C GLU A 332 -26.26 4.82 11.29
N PHE A 333 -25.13 4.14 11.15
CA PHE A 333 -24.93 3.04 10.21
C PHE A 333 -25.94 1.88 10.41
N LEU A 334 -26.24 1.51 11.65
CA LEU A 334 -27.26 0.49 11.90
C LEU A 334 -28.68 0.94 11.51
N VAL A 335 -28.98 2.25 11.53
CA VAL A 335 -30.25 2.79 10.98
C VAL A 335 -30.23 2.80 9.45
N GLU A 336 -29.11 3.13 8.81
CA GLU A 336 -28.91 3.04 7.34
C GLU A 336 -29.21 1.62 6.83
N LEU A 337 -28.71 0.60 7.55
CA LEU A 337 -28.98 -0.83 7.27
C LEU A 337 -30.44 -1.26 7.52
N GLY A 338 -31.22 -0.49 8.28
CA GLY A 338 -32.65 -0.77 8.57
C GLY A 338 -32.96 -1.24 10.01
N ALA A 339 -32.02 -1.19 10.95
CA ALA A 339 -32.28 -1.56 12.35
C ALA A 339 -33.17 -0.53 13.06
N HIS A 340 -34.25 -1.00 13.68
CA HIS A 340 -35.15 -0.20 14.51
C HIS A 340 -34.66 -0.11 15.96
N ASN A 341 -33.96 -1.12 16.46
CA ASN A 341 -33.35 -1.15 17.79
C ASN A 341 -31.98 -1.83 17.72
N ALA A 342 -30.96 -1.33 18.43
CA ALA A 342 -29.60 -1.86 18.32
C ALA A 342 -28.74 -1.70 19.59
N VAL A 343 -27.78 -2.62 19.79
CA VAL A 343 -26.86 -2.67 20.94
C VAL A 343 -25.41 -2.95 20.52
N ASN A 344 -24.46 -2.31 21.19
CA ASN A 344 -23.03 -2.57 21.06
C ASN A 344 -22.63 -3.78 21.92
N LEU A 345 -21.98 -4.76 21.29
CA LEU A 345 -21.34 -5.93 21.93
C LEU A 345 -19.89 -5.56 22.31
N ASP A 346 -19.07 -6.53 22.75
CA ASP A 346 -17.66 -6.22 23.04
C ASP A 346 -16.88 -5.86 21.76
N GLY A 347 -15.82 -5.07 21.91
CA GLY A 347 -15.09 -4.47 20.79
C GLY A 347 -13.58 -4.33 20.99
N GLY A 348 -12.95 -3.45 20.20
CA GLY A 348 -11.49 -3.48 20.06
C GLY A 348 -11.04 -4.82 19.48
N GLY A 349 -9.88 -5.35 19.88
CA GLY A 349 -9.40 -6.67 19.43
C GLY A 349 -10.24 -7.88 19.84
N SER A 350 -11.35 -7.71 20.56
CA SER A 350 -12.37 -8.74 20.70
C SER A 350 -13.18 -8.91 19.41
N SER A 351 -13.30 -7.84 18.59
CA SER A 351 -14.09 -7.81 17.35
C SER A 351 -13.57 -8.85 16.37
N SER A 352 -14.37 -9.89 16.16
CA SER A 352 -14.00 -11.02 15.32
C SER A 352 -15.24 -11.66 14.69
N LEU A 353 -15.13 -11.97 13.41
CA LEU A 353 -16.13 -12.64 12.59
C LEU A 353 -15.52 -13.91 11.98
N LEU A 354 -16.20 -15.03 12.17
CA LEU A 354 -15.99 -16.25 11.39
C LEU A 354 -17.13 -16.43 10.38
N LEU A 355 -16.77 -16.76 9.15
CA LEU A 355 -17.68 -17.18 8.08
C LEU A 355 -17.26 -18.53 7.53
N ARG A 356 -18.23 -19.32 7.08
CA ARG A 356 -17.98 -20.50 6.24
C ARG A 356 -18.27 -20.10 4.79
N GLU A 357 -17.20 -19.85 4.05
CA GLU A 357 -17.32 -19.41 2.65
C GLU A 357 -18.05 -20.46 1.80
N PRO A 358 -18.91 -20.05 0.84
CA PRO A 358 -19.62 -20.97 -0.05
C PRO A 358 -18.66 -21.92 -0.78
N GLY A 359 -18.97 -23.21 -0.77
CA GLY A 359 -18.09 -24.25 -1.32
C GLY A 359 -16.93 -24.66 -0.42
N THR A 360 -16.92 -24.25 0.85
CA THR A 360 -16.00 -24.76 1.90
C THR A 360 -16.73 -25.61 2.95
N THR A 361 -15.98 -26.21 3.87
CA THR A 361 -16.50 -27.02 4.99
C THR A 361 -16.13 -26.48 6.37
N ALA A 362 -15.42 -25.36 6.45
CA ALA A 362 -14.80 -24.87 7.69
C ALA A 362 -15.02 -23.37 7.86
N LEU A 363 -15.10 -22.93 9.11
CA LEU A 363 -15.15 -21.52 9.47
C LEU A 363 -13.75 -20.89 9.39
N SER A 364 -13.63 -19.79 8.65
CA SER A 364 -12.44 -18.94 8.52
C SER A 364 -12.70 -17.53 9.06
N VAL A 365 -11.65 -16.82 9.49
CA VAL A 365 -11.76 -15.41 9.90
C VAL A 365 -12.00 -14.55 8.66
N ALA A 366 -13.04 -13.72 8.69
CA ALA A 366 -13.38 -12.83 7.57
C ALA A 366 -12.81 -11.41 7.73
N ASN A 367 -12.75 -10.91 8.96
CA ASN A 367 -12.27 -9.56 9.29
C ASN A 367 -10.77 -9.53 9.67
N ALA A 368 -10.24 -8.36 10.02
CA ALA A 368 -8.84 -8.14 10.44
C ALA A 368 -8.71 -7.77 11.95
N PRO A 369 -8.64 -8.76 12.89
CA PRO A 369 -8.53 -8.51 14.32
C PRO A 369 -7.47 -7.48 14.73
N SER A 370 -7.87 -6.43 15.45
CA SER A 370 -7.00 -5.26 15.74
C SER A 370 -5.75 -5.55 16.59
N ASP A 371 -5.73 -6.68 17.30
CA ASP A 371 -4.59 -7.11 18.10
C ASP A 371 -3.54 -7.88 17.26
N GLY A 372 -3.77 -8.03 15.94
CA GLY A 372 -2.94 -8.81 15.00
C GLY A 372 -3.18 -10.33 15.05
N VAL A 373 -3.96 -10.79 16.04
CA VAL A 373 -4.39 -12.18 16.25
C VAL A 373 -5.80 -12.18 16.84
N LEU A 374 -6.51 -13.31 16.76
CA LEU A 374 -7.77 -13.51 17.49
C LEU A 374 -7.52 -13.44 19.02
N ARG A 375 -8.24 -12.56 19.70
CA ARG A 375 -8.23 -12.46 21.16
C ARG A 375 -9.07 -13.58 21.79
N SER A 376 -8.66 -14.03 22.98
CA SER A 376 -9.50 -14.86 23.85
C SER A 376 -10.74 -14.10 24.33
N VAL A 377 -11.92 -14.54 23.89
CA VAL A 377 -13.25 -13.97 24.19
C VAL A 377 -14.08 -14.93 25.07
N PRO A 378 -15.12 -14.46 25.77
CA PRO A 378 -15.83 -15.27 26.78
C PRO A 378 -16.92 -16.18 26.20
N ASN A 379 -17.58 -15.70 25.15
CA ASN A 379 -18.73 -16.28 24.47
C ASN A 379 -18.84 -15.65 23.07
N SER A 380 -19.70 -16.23 22.24
CA SER A 380 -19.94 -15.82 20.87
C SER A 380 -21.42 -15.94 20.51
N LEU A 381 -21.90 -15.07 19.64
CA LEU A 381 -23.17 -15.26 18.94
C LEU A 381 -22.90 -16.17 17.72
N VAL A 382 -23.70 -17.20 17.53
CA VAL A 382 -23.48 -18.25 16.52
C VAL A 382 -24.72 -18.39 15.66
N PHE A 383 -24.51 -18.42 14.34
CA PHE A 383 -25.53 -18.76 13.36
C PHE A 383 -25.29 -20.18 12.86
N SER A 384 -26.31 -21.01 12.94
CA SER A 384 -26.32 -22.38 12.44
C SER A 384 -27.45 -22.59 11.45
N SER A 385 -27.25 -23.45 10.46
CA SER A 385 -28.30 -23.80 9.50
C SER A 385 -28.64 -25.28 9.55
N THR A 386 -29.93 -25.57 9.46
CA THR A 386 -30.51 -26.94 9.52
C THR A 386 -31.19 -27.34 8.21
N ALA A 387 -30.81 -26.69 7.09
CA ALA A 387 -31.24 -27.13 5.76
C ALA A 387 -30.54 -28.46 5.38
N PRO A 388 -31.05 -29.20 4.37
CA PRO A 388 -30.51 -30.52 4.03
C PRO A 388 -29.01 -30.53 3.70
N GLU A 389 -28.24 -31.29 4.48
CA GLU A 389 -26.81 -31.50 4.29
C GLU A 389 -26.51 -32.63 3.29
N GLY A 390 -25.37 -32.55 2.61
CA GLY A 390 -24.76 -33.70 1.92
C GLY A 390 -25.36 -34.12 0.57
N GLY A 391 -26.46 -33.50 0.13
CA GLY A 391 -26.98 -33.61 -1.24
C GLY A 391 -26.44 -32.50 -2.14
N VAL A 392 -26.42 -32.71 -3.46
CA VAL A 392 -26.04 -31.67 -4.44
C VAL A 392 -27.30 -30.86 -4.79
N GLU A 393 -27.37 -29.63 -4.29
CA GLU A 393 -28.43 -28.64 -4.59
C GLU A 393 -27.88 -27.44 -5.40
N GLY A 394 -26.57 -27.44 -5.66
CA GLY A 394 -25.84 -26.48 -6.48
C GLY A 394 -24.43 -26.98 -6.79
N VAL A 395 -23.67 -26.22 -7.59
CA VAL A 395 -22.25 -26.47 -7.84
C VAL A 395 -21.50 -25.13 -7.88
N ALA A 396 -20.21 -25.16 -7.60
CA ALA A 396 -19.28 -24.05 -7.83
C ALA A 396 -18.08 -24.52 -8.64
N VAL A 397 -17.45 -23.61 -9.38
CA VAL A 397 -16.16 -23.83 -10.05
C VAL A 397 -15.28 -22.60 -9.83
N THR A 398 -14.07 -22.80 -9.31
CA THR A 398 -13.14 -21.73 -8.93
C THR A 398 -11.71 -22.08 -9.31
N PRO A 399 -10.81 -21.09 -9.45
CA PRO A 399 -9.37 -21.32 -9.42
C PRO A 399 -8.92 -22.07 -8.15
N VAL A 400 -7.85 -22.87 -8.28
CA VAL A 400 -7.18 -23.55 -7.14
C VAL A 400 -6.17 -22.64 -6.41
N ILE A 401 -5.84 -21.50 -7.02
CA ILE A 401 -5.01 -20.43 -6.46
C ILE A 401 -5.93 -19.34 -5.89
N ASP A 402 -5.61 -18.91 -4.68
CA ASP A 402 -6.31 -17.85 -3.95
C ASP A 402 -5.54 -16.52 -4.14
N ALA A 403 -6.01 -15.70 -5.09
CA ALA A 403 -5.45 -14.40 -5.43
C ALA A 403 -6.45 -13.58 -6.26
N ASP A 404 -6.45 -12.25 -6.13
CA ASP A 404 -7.38 -11.34 -6.82
C ASP A 404 -7.42 -11.54 -8.35
N THR A 405 -6.27 -11.87 -8.97
CA THR A 405 -6.15 -12.12 -10.42
C THR A 405 -6.05 -13.59 -10.80
N ALA A 406 -6.47 -14.53 -9.94
CA ALA A 406 -6.46 -15.96 -10.25
C ALA A 406 -7.37 -16.36 -11.44
N THR A 407 -8.35 -15.53 -11.81
CA THR A 407 -9.16 -15.69 -13.03
C THR A 407 -8.44 -15.27 -14.32
N ASN A 408 -7.28 -14.62 -14.23
CA ASN A 408 -6.46 -14.29 -15.39
C ASN A 408 -5.50 -15.44 -15.74
N VAL A 409 -5.20 -15.62 -17.03
CA VAL A 409 -4.23 -16.59 -17.55
C VAL A 409 -3.56 -16.05 -18.83
N PHE A 410 -2.33 -16.43 -19.12
CA PHE A 410 -1.63 -16.01 -20.34
C PHE A 410 -1.81 -17.02 -21.49
N PRO A 411 -1.72 -16.60 -22.76
CA PRO A 411 -1.62 -17.51 -23.90
C PRO A 411 -0.46 -18.51 -23.72
N GLY A 412 -0.75 -19.80 -23.91
CA GLY A 412 0.17 -20.92 -23.72
C GLY A 412 0.40 -21.35 -22.26
N LEU A 413 -0.11 -20.60 -21.27
CA LEU A 413 0.03 -20.93 -19.84
C LEU A 413 -1.28 -21.46 -19.24
N SER A 414 -1.20 -21.95 -18.01
CA SER A 414 -2.23 -22.76 -17.37
C SER A 414 -3.00 -22.03 -16.26
N ARG A 415 -4.26 -22.44 -16.06
CA ARG A 415 -5.00 -22.23 -14.82
C ARG A 415 -5.73 -23.51 -14.41
N THR A 416 -5.50 -23.97 -13.19
CA THR A 416 -6.19 -25.09 -12.59
C THR A 416 -7.50 -24.62 -11.96
N LEU A 417 -8.61 -25.23 -12.40
CA LEU A 417 -9.92 -25.07 -11.80
C LEU A 417 -10.29 -26.32 -11.00
N SER A 418 -10.89 -26.12 -9.85
CA SER A 418 -11.59 -27.16 -9.10
C SER A 418 -13.08 -26.84 -9.07
N ALA A 419 -13.89 -27.88 -9.17
CA ALA A 419 -15.32 -27.81 -9.01
C ALA A 419 -15.76 -28.60 -7.78
N THR A 420 -16.79 -28.11 -7.11
CA THR A 420 -17.37 -28.71 -5.91
C THR A 420 -18.89 -28.70 -6.00
N GLY A 421 -19.54 -29.69 -5.39
CA GLY A 421 -20.97 -29.62 -5.14
C GLY A 421 -21.25 -28.70 -3.97
N LEU A 422 -22.45 -28.11 -3.97
CA LEU A 422 -22.98 -27.30 -2.88
C LEU A 422 -24.24 -27.98 -2.35
N ASP A 423 -24.35 -28.14 -1.04
CA ASP A 423 -25.62 -28.54 -0.41
C ASP A 423 -26.54 -27.34 -0.13
N ALA A 424 -27.68 -27.57 0.50
CA ALA A 424 -28.64 -26.51 0.80
C ALA A 424 -28.08 -25.44 1.76
N ASN A 425 -26.99 -25.73 2.48
CA ASN A 425 -26.25 -24.82 3.36
C ASN A 425 -24.98 -24.27 2.68
N LEU A 426 -24.86 -24.42 1.35
CA LEU A 426 -23.70 -24.05 0.52
C LEU A 426 -22.38 -24.71 0.96
N THR A 427 -22.47 -25.81 1.73
CA THR A 427 -21.31 -26.59 2.17
C THR A 427 -20.69 -27.34 1.00
N ALA A 428 -19.37 -27.47 0.97
CA ALA A 428 -18.69 -28.30 -0.02
C ALA A 428 -19.12 -29.77 0.11
N VAL A 429 -19.64 -30.35 -0.97
CA VAL A 429 -19.94 -31.79 -1.07
C VAL A 429 -19.29 -32.39 -2.33
N PRO A 430 -18.83 -33.65 -2.32
CA PRO A 430 -18.20 -34.24 -3.48
C PRO A 430 -19.18 -34.35 -4.66
N ALA A 431 -18.89 -33.66 -5.76
CA ALA A 431 -19.59 -33.79 -7.03
C ALA A 431 -18.63 -34.30 -8.11
N THR A 432 -19.17 -35.00 -9.11
CA THR A 432 -18.46 -35.34 -10.35
C THR A 432 -19.31 -34.97 -11.54
N GLY A 433 -18.77 -34.18 -12.45
CA GLY A 433 -19.51 -33.62 -13.58
C GLY A 433 -18.67 -33.53 -14.85
N GLU A 434 -19.18 -32.75 -15.80
CA GLU A 434 -18.52 -32.42 -17.06
C GLU A 434 -18.11 -30.94 -17.05
N PHE A 435 -16.90 -30.65 -17.52
CA PHE A 435 -16.43 -29.29 -17.77
C PHE A 435 -16.54 -28.99 -19.28
N ASP A 436 -16.93 -27.77 -19.62
CA ASP A 436 -16.96 -27.23 -20.99
C ASP A 436 -16.31 -25.83 -21.03
N VAL A 437 -15.71 -25.46 -22.15
CA VAL A 437 -15.18 -24.10 -22.38
C VAL A 437 -15.82 -23.50 -23.62
N THR A 438 -16.40 -22.31 -23.49
CA THR A 438 -17.08 -21.62 -24.58
C THR A 438 -16.11 -20.70 -25.34
N GLY A 439 -16.03 -20.88 -26.66
CA GLY A 439 -15.18 -20.08 -27.56
C GLY A 439 -13.86 -20.77 -27.92
N ASP A 440 -12.94 -20.00 -28.50
CA ASP A 440 -11.60 -20.41 -28.93
C ASP A 440 -10.47 -19.62 -28.23
N HIS A 441 -10.82 -18.87 -27.18
CA HIS A 441 -9.86 -18.14 -26.34
C HIS A 441 -9.00 -19.05 -25.46
N ALA A 442 -9.47 -20.23 -25.07
CA ALA A 442 -8.72 -21.20 -24.27
C ALA A 442 -9.08 -22.65 -24.59
N GLU A 443 -8.12 -23.56 -24.36
CA GLU A 443 -8.32 -25.01 -24.43
C GLU A 443 -8.53 -25.62 -23.03
N LEU A 444 -9.24 -26.74 -22.95
CA LEU A 444 -9.63 -27.40 -21.69
C LEU A 444 -9.12 -28.84 -21.62
N THR A 445 -8.28 -29.12 -20.62
CA THR A 445 -7.80 -30.47 -20.27
C THR A 445 -8.42 -30.91 -18.94
N VAL A 446 -9.48 -31.70 -19.00
CA VAL A 446 -10.10 -32.33 -17.82
C VAL A 446 -9.13 -33.37 -17.24
N LEU A 447 -8.81 -33.26 -15.94
CA LEU A 447 -7.95 -34.23 -15.23
C LEU A 447 -8.78 -35.36 -14.62
N ASP A 448 -9.91 -35.00 -14.00
CA ASP A 448 -10.89 -35.90 -13.39
C ASP A 448 -12.27 -35.22 -13.35
N GLY A 449 -13.28 -35.87 -12.75
CA GLY A 449 -14.66 -35.35 -12.71
C GLY A 449 -14.88 -34.11 -11.85
N ALA A 450 -13.86 -33.58 -11.16
CA ALA A 450 -13.92 -32.39 -10.30
C ALA A 450 -12.76 -31.41 -10.53
N THR A 451 -11.79 -31.73 -11.40
CA THR A 451 -10.60 -30.91 -11.64
C THR A 451 -10.29 -30.81 -13.13
N ALA A 452 -10.05 -29.59 -13.61
CA ALA A 452 -9.62 -29.32 -14.98
C ALA A 452 -8.49 -28.28 -15.04
N VAL A 453 -7.68 -28.35 -16.09
CA VAL A 453 -6.68 -27.34 -16.43
C VAL A 453 -7.14 -26.63 -17.69
N VAL A 454 -7.18 -25.31 -17.63
CA VAL A 454 -7.47 -24.44 -18.76
C VAL A 454 -6.15 -23.87 -19.25
N THR A 455 -5.87 -23.97 -20.55
CA THR A 455 -4.68 -23.37 -21.17
C THR A 455 -5.12 -22.20 -22.05
N GLY A 456 -4.58 -21.00 -21.81
CA GLY A 456 -4.90 -19.84 -22.64
C GLY A 456 -4.44 -20.05 -24.09
N ALA A 457 -5.24 -19.60 -25.07
CA ALA A 457 -4.92 -19.74 -26.49
C ALA A 457 -4.86 -18.39 -27.22
N THR A 458 -5.87 -17.54 -27.06
CA THR A 458 -5.92 -16.17 -27.62
C THR A 458 -6.55 -15.19 -26.62
N ALA A 459 -6.09 -13.94 -26.62
CA ALA A 459 -6.57 -12.91 -25.70
C ALA A 459 -8.10 -12.70 -25.82
N GLY A 460 -8.79 -12.60 -24.68
CA GLY A 460 -10.25 -12.52 -24.62
C GLY A 460 -10.83 -13.13 -23.34
N ARG A 461 -12.15 -13.38 -23.32
CA ARG A 461 -12.83 -14.04 -22.19
C ARG A 461 -13.10 -15.51 -22.54
N ALA A 462 -12.78 -16.41 -21.62
CA ALA A 462 -13.04 -17.84 -21.72
C ALA A 462 -13.99 -18.29 -20.60
N PRO A 463 -15.31 -18.33 -20.83
CA PRO A 463 -16.28 -18.90 -19.90
C PRO A 463 -16.08 -20.41 -19.81
N VAL A 464 -15.71 -20.89 -18.62
CA VAL A 464 -15.56 -22.32 -18.32
C VAL A 464 -16.70 -22.73 -17.39
N THR A 465 -17.53 -23.65 -17.87
CA THR A 465 -18.72 -24.12 -17.16
C THR A 465 -18.47 -25.52 -16.64
N PHE A 466 -18.81 -25.75 -15.36
CA PHE A 466 -18.93 -27.08 -14.78
C PHE A 466 -20.41 -27.43 -14.60
N ALA A 467 -20.81 -28.65 -14.97
CA ALA A 467 -22.17 -29.15 -14.81
C ALA A 467 -22.20 -30.53 -14.14
N ALA A 468 -22.96 -30.67 -13.05
CA ALA A 468 -23.21 -31.93 -12.35
C ALA A 468 -24.65 -31.99 -11.82
N GLU A 469 -25.24 -33.18 -11.85
CA GLU A 469 -26.57 -33.53 -11.30
C GLU A 469 -27.77 -32.65 -11.74
N GLY A 470 -27.60 -31.82 -12.79
CA GLY A 470 -28.60 -30.89 -13.31
C GLY A 470 -28.36 -29.43 -12.93
N HIS A 471 -27.33 -29.16 -12.13
CA HIS A 471 -26.86 -27.83 -11.75
C HIS A 471 -25.62 -27.47 -12.59
N SER A 472 -25.37 -26.17 -12.77
CA SER A 472 -24.21 -25.67 -13.50
C SER A 472 -23.70 -24.36 -12.90
N SER A 473 -22.38 -24.16 -12.94
CA SER A 473 -21.71 -22.91 -12.56
C SER A 473 -20.63 -22.57 -13.57
N THR A 474 -20.38 -21.28 -13.80
CA THR A 474 -19.48 -20.80 -14.85
C THR A 474 -18.53 -19.76 -14.27
N VAL A 475 -17.23 -19.98 -14.43
CA VAL A 475 -16.19 -18.97 -14.16
C VAL A 475 -15.75 -18.36 -15.49
N SER A 476 -15.79 -17.04 -15.61
CA SER A 476 -15.25 -16.32 -16.77
C SER A 476 -13.76 -16.06 -16.55
N LEU A 477 -12.90 -16.91 -17.09
CA LEU A 477 -11.47 -16.60 -17.13
C LEU A 477 -11.18 -15.49 -18.15
N ARG A 478 -10.12 -14.73 -17.92
CA ARG A 478 -9.57 -13.77 -18.89
C ARG A 478 -8.23 -14.27 -19.40
N VAL A 479 -8.14 -14.48 -20.70
CA VAL A 479 -6.87 -14.72 -21.38
C VAL A 479 -6.26 -13.37 -21.71
N LEU A 480 -5.08 -13.11 -21.18
CA LEU A 480 -4.36 -11.84 -21.27
C LEU A 480 -3.67 -11.65 -22.64
N GLY A 481 -2.99 -10.52 -22.81
CA GLY A 481 -2.02 -10.37 -23.88
C GLY A 481 -0.84 -11.33 -23.75
N ALA A 482 0.13 -11.22 -24.66
CA ALA A 482 1.37 -11.98 -24.54
C ALA A 482 2.10 -11.63 -23.23
N LEU A 483 2.72 -12.64 -22.60
CA LEU A 483 3.57 -12.41 -21.43
C LEU A 483 4.67 -11.40 -21.80
N HIS A 484 4.86 -10.39 -20.95
CA HIS A 484 5.85 -9.35 -21.17
C HIS A 484 6.94 -9.40 -20.11
N GLN A 485 6.54 -9.47 -18.82
CA GLN A 485 7.45 -9.47 -17.68
C GLN A 485 7.04 -10.53 -16.64
N LEU A 486 8.03 -11.14 -15.98
CA LEU A 486 7.82 -11.88 -14.73
C LEU A 486 8.26 -11.01 -13.55
N ARG A 487 7.47 -11.02 -12.47
CA ARG A 487 7.78 -10.36 -11.19
C ARG A 487 7.76 -11.39 -10.06
N ALA A 488 8.75 -11.35 -9.19
CA ALA A 488 8.79 -12.15 -7.97
C ALA A 488 8.27 -11.33 -6.78
N SER A 489 7.60 -11.98 -5.81
CA SER A 489 7.10 -11.32 -4.60
C SER A 489 8.23 -10.74 -3.70
N SER A 490 9.47 -11.17 -3.89
CA SER A 490 10.67 -10.40 -3.57
C SER A 490 11.79 -10.75 -4.55
N SER A 491 12.58 -9.76 -4.95
CA SER A 491 13.83 -9.94 -5.71
C SER A 491 15.03 -10.26 -4.82
N VAL A 492 14.94 -10.02 -3.51
CA VAL A 492 16.02 -10.24 -2.54
C VAL A 492 15.48 -10.95 -1.29
N ILE A 493 16.14 -12.02 -0.88
CA ILE A 493 15.80 -12.77 0.34
C ILE A 493 17.05 -12.87 1.24
N ALA A 494 16.87 -12.45 2.48
CA ALA A 494 17.81 -12.58 3.57
C ALA A 494 17.30 -13.63 4.55
N LEU A 495 18.07 -14.70 4.76
CA LEU A 495 17.78 -15.74 5.73
C LEU A 495 18.82 -15.65 6.85
N GLU A 496 18.37 -15.40 8.08
CA GLU A 496 19.27 -15.12 9.22
C GLU A 496 20.15 -16.33 9.56
N ASP A 497 19.62 -17.54 9.40
CA ASP A 497 20.30 -18.80 9.65
C ASP A 497 19.78 -19.94 8.75
N ALA A 498 20.25 -21.17 9.01
CA ALA A 498 19.82 -22.38 8.28
C ALA A 498 18.44 -22.93 8.69
N ALA A 499 17.75 -22.34 9.67
CA ALA A 499 16.38 -22.70 10.05
C ALA A 499 15.36 -21.73 9.44
N SER A 500 15.79 -20.53 9.08
CA SER A 500 15.03 -19.50 8.38
C SER A 500 14.66 -19.95 6.96
N THR A 501 13.40 -19.72 6.57
CA THR A 501 12.90 -19.98 5.22
C THR A 501 12.05 -18.81 4.74
N ALA A 502 11.86 -18.68 3.43
CA ALA A 502 11.01 -17.65 2.83
C ALA A 502 10.22 -18.24 1.66
N THR A 503 9.03 -17.68 1.39
CA THR A 503 8.18 -18.09 0.26
C THR A 503 8.17 -17.01 -0.81
N VAL A 504 8.40 -17.41 -2.07
CA VAL A 504 8.25 -16.58 -3.26
C VAL A 504 6.97 -17.01 -4.00
N ARG A 505 6.21 -16.03 -4.49
CA ARG A 505 5.19 -16.20 -5.54
C ARG A 505 5.65 -15.47 -6.79
N ILE A 506 5.29 -15.98 -7.97
CA ILE A 506 5.66 -15.39 -9.27
C ILE A 506 4.40 -14.90 -9.98
N THR A 507 4.44 -13.65 -10.44
CA THR A 507 3.35 -12.99 -11.17
C THR A 507 3.81 -12.66 -12.59
N GLY A 508 3.05 -13.10 -13.59
CA GLY A 508 3.23 -12.66 -14.97
C GLY A 508 2.49 -11.35 -15.21
N VAL A 509 3.03 -10.51 -16.08
CA VAL A 509 2.47 -9.20 -16.47
C VAL A 509 2.47 -9.08 -18.00
N ASP A 510 1.36 -8.62 -18.61
CA ASP A 510 1.30 -8.28 -20.04
C ASP A 510 1.67 -6.81 -20.32
N ALA A 511 1.70 -6.43 -21.60
CA ALA A 511 2.09 -5.08 -22.03
C ALA A 511 0.97 -4.01 -21.90
N ASP A 512 -0.20 -4.39 -21.39
CA ASP A 512 -1.25 -3.47 -20.90
C ASP A 512 -1.28 -3.41 -19.36
N GLY A 513 -0.37 -4.10 -18.68
CA GLY A 513 -0.26 -4.11 -17.22
C GLY A 513 -1.27 -5.04 -16.53
N PHE A 514 -1.97 -5.91 -17.25
CA PHE A 514 -2.74 -6.98 -16.61
C PHE A 514 -1.80 -7.99 -15.96
N THR A 515 -2.20 -8.54 -14.81
CA THR A 515 -1.39 -9.52 -14.07
C THR A 515 -2.09 -10.87 -13.91
N ALA A 516 -1.32 -11.94 -13.74
CA ALA A 516 -1.83 -13.24 -13.30
C ALA A 516 -0.79 -14.00 -12.45
N PRO A 517 -1.20 -14.76 -11.42
CA PRO A 517 -0.30 -15.65 -10.69
C PRO A 517 0.15 -16.82 -11.59
N MET A 518 1.44 -17.12 -11.61
CA MET A 518 2.01 -18.18 -12.44
C MET A 518 1.91 -19.53 -11.74
N GLU A 519 1.42 -20.56 -12.44
CA GLU A 519 1.38 -21.89 -11.84
C GLU A 519 2.76 -22.56 -11.82
N ALA A 520 3.03 -23.32 -10.76
CA ALA A 520 4.25 -24.10 -10.61
C ALA A 520 4.45 -25.16 -11.72
N ARG A 521 3.39 -25.52 -12.46
CA ARG A 521 3.48 -26.39 -13.65
C ARG A 521 4.06 -25.68 -14.89
N ASP A 522 3.94 -24.35 -14.97
CA ASP A 522 4.37 -23.54 -16.11
C ASP A 522 5.79 -22.98 -15.92
N ILE A 523 6.30 -22.99 -14.68
CA ILE A 523 7.61 -22.42 -14.31
C ILE A 523 8.70 -23.49 -14.29
N THR A 524 9.82 -23.20 -14.95
CA THR A 524 11.10 -23.89 -14.72
C THR A 524 11.89 -23.16 -13.63
N VAL A 525 12.29 -23.89 -12.58
CA VAL A 525 13.09 -23.34 -11.46
C VAL A 525 14.51 -23.89 -11.48
N THR A 526 15.51 -23.03 -11.24
CA THR A 526 16.91 -23.44 -10.97
C THR A 526 17.49 -22.65 -9.79
N SER A 527 18.17 -23.31 -8.84
CA SER A 527 18.83 -22.66 -7.70
C SER A 527 20.35 -22.91 -7.67
N GLY A 528 21.09 -21.98 -7.05
CA GLY A 528 22.47 -22.19 -6.63
C GLY A 528 22.60 -23.23 -5.51
N ALA A 529 23.82 -23.74 -5.29
CA ALA A 529 24.05 -24.91 -4.43
C ALA A 529 23.77 -24.70 -2.93
N ASP A 530 23.72 -23.44 -2.46
CA ASP A 530 23.51 -23.09 -1.05
C ASP A 530 22.04 -23.12 -0.61
N VAL A 531 21.10 -23.23 -1.57
CA VAL A 531 19.65 -23.30 -1.29
C VAL A 531 18.93 -24.28 -2.22
N ARG A 532 17.83 -24.84 -1.74
CA ARG A 532 16.87 -25.60 -2.55
C ARG A 532 15.50 -24.93 -2.53
N VAL A 533 14.68 -25.27 -3.51
CA VAL A 533 13.31 -24.76 -3.64
C VAL A 533 12.33 -25.93 -3.56
N GLU A 534 11.37 -25.82 -2.66
CA GLU A 534 10.16 -26.66 -2.61
C GLU A 534 9.01 -25.89 -3.26
N SER A 535 8.05 -26.59 -3.88
CA SER A 535 6.81 -25.97 -4.36
C SER A 535 5.60 -26.72 -3.81
N ASP A 536 4.52 -25.98 -3.54
CA ASP A 536 3.22 -26.53 -3.14
C ASP A 536 2.44 -27.16 -4.32
N GLY A 537 2.94 -27.00 -5.55
CA GLY A 537 2.28 -27.47 -6.78
C GLY A 537 1.16 -26.54 -7.27
N ARG A 538 0.98 -25.36 -6.66
CA ARG A 538 0.03 -24.32 -7.09
C ARG A 538 0.80 -23.13 -7.67
N ASP A 539 1.26 -22.22 -6.81
CA ASP A 539 1.96 -20.98 -7.18
C ASP A 539 3.00 -20.52 -6.13
N ALA A 540 3.19 -21.28 -5.05
CA ALA A 540 4.12 -20.96 -3.98
C ALA A 540 5.44 -21.75 -4.10
N PHE A 541 6.55 -21.07 -3.81
CA PHE A 541 7.90 -21.61 -3.83
C PHE A 541 8.63 -21.30 -2.52
N THR A 542 8.81 -22.29 -1.67
CA THR A 542 9.55 -22.14 -0.40
C THR A 542 11.04 -22.35 -0.65
N ILE A 543 11.84 -21.33 -0.35
CA ILE A 543 13.30 -21.37 -0.43
C ILE A 543 13.85 -21.80 0.94
N VAL A 544 14.68 -22.85 0.91
CA VAL A 544 15.23 -23.51 2.10
C VAL A 544 16.77 -23.53 2.01
N PRO A 545 17.50 -23.07 3.05
CA PRO A 545 18.95 -23.18 3.12
C PRO A 545 19.45 -24.62 3.17
N GLU A 546 20.58 -24.88 2.50
CA GLU A 546 21.36 -26.12 2.64
C GLU A 546 22.73 -25.85 3.31
N THR A 547 23.02 -24.60 3.69
CA THR A 547 24.24 -24.16 4.38
C THR A 547 23.92 -23.27 5.59
N ALA A 548 24.88 -23.14 6.51
CA ALA A 548 24.81 -22.19 7.63
C ALA A 548 25.18 -20.75 7.23
N SER A 549 25.91 -20.57 6.13
CA SER A 549 26.07 -19.27 5.46
C SER A 549 26.48 -19.47 4.00
N GLY A 550 25.98 -18.61 3.11
CA GLY A 550 26.19 -18.72 1.66
C GLY A 550 25.36 -17.73 0.85
N ALA A 551 25.45 -17.84 -0.47
CA ALA A 551 24.75 -16.99 -1.44
C ALA A 551 24.35 -17.79 -2.69
N ALA A 552 23.10 -17.62 -3.13
CA ALA A 552 22.56 -18.30 -4.30
C ALA A 552 21.57 -17.41 -5.05
N THR A 553 21.65 -17.40 -6.38
CA THR A 553 20.54 -16.95 -7.22
C THR A 553 19.53 -18.09 -7.37
N VAL A 554 18.24 -17.76 -7.30
CA VAL A 554 17.15 -18.65 -7.70
C VAL A 554 16.44 -18.02 -8.89
N SER A 555 16.39 -18.76 -10.00
CA SER A 555 15.81 -18.31 -11.26
C SER A 555 14.48 -19.00 -11.51
N PHE A 556 13.47 -18.21 -11.86
CA PHE A 556 12.14 -18.67 -12.25
C PHE A 556 11.91 -18.25 -13.71
N SER A 557 11.70 -19.24 -14.60
CA SER A 557 11.62 -19.01 -16.05
C SER A 557 10.34 -19.56 -16.65
N VAL A 558 9.70 -18.80 -17.54
CA VAL A 558 8.49 -19.16 -18.29
C VAL A 558 8.71 -18.78 -19.75
N GLY A 559 8.85 -19.78 -20.62
CA GLY A 559 9.25 -19.54 -22.02
C GLY A 559 10.64 -18.90 -22.12
N GLU A 560 10.70 -17.71 -22.72
CA GLU A 560 11.92 -16.88 -22.79
C GLU A 560 12.03 -15.85 -21.64
N HIS A 561 10.96 -15.64 -20.86
CA HIS A 561 10.95 -14.71 -19.74
C HIS A 561 11.58 -15.36 -18.51
N ARG A 562 12.35 -14.59 -17.74
CA ARG A 562 13.01 -15.02 -16.51
C ARG A 562 12.97 -13.92 -15.48
N VAL A 563 12.75 -14.28 -14.22
CA VAL A 563 13.00 -13.42 -13.05
C VAL A 563 13.96 -14.14 -12.11
N ASP A 564 14.94 -13.41 -11.61
CA ASP A 564 15.92 -13.89 -10.64
C ASP A 564 15.61 -13.32 -9.25
N VAL A 565 15.89 -14.13 -8.24
CA VAL A 565 15.83 -13.77 -6.82
C VAL A 565 17.19 -14.04 -6.21
N ALA A 566 17.83 -13.00 -5.67
CA ALA A 566 19.07 -13.15 -4.91
C ALA A 566 18.75 -13.63 -3.49
N VAL A 567 19.34 -14.74 -3.08
CA VAL A 567 19.16 -15.33 -1.75
C VAL A 567 20.51 -15.34 -1.02
N THR A 568 20.49 -14.89 0.23
CA THR A 568 21.66 -14.89 1.12
C THR A 568 21.31 -15.59 2.43
N VAL A 569 22.27 -16.33 2.97
CA VAL A 569 22.12 -17.09 4.21
C VAL A 569 23.22 -16.69 5.19
N GLY A 570 22.85 -16.41 6.43
CA GLY A 570 23.75 -15.97 7.49
C GLY A 570 24.14 -14.49 7.36
N LEU A 571 24.57 -13.92 8.49
CA LEU A 571 25.02 -12.53 8.60
C LEU A 571 26.45 -12.45 9.16
N GLU A 572 27.22 -11.47 8.70
CA GLU A 572 28.52 -11.13 9.27
C GLU A 572 28.67 -9.61 9.48
N GLU A 573 29.48 -9.21 10.46
CA GLU A 573 29.82 -7.79 10.68
C GLU A 573 31.16 -7.44 10.03
N ARG A 574 31.14 -6.51 9.06
CA ARG A 574 32.33 -5.89 8.46
C ARG A 574 32.50 -4.47 9.01
N GLY A 575 33.70 -4.09 9.45
CA GLY A 575 33.95 -2.73 9.95
C GLY A 575 33.86 -1.66 8.84
N ILE A 576 33.22 -0.53 9.11
CA ILE A 576 33.11 0.62 8.18
C ILE A 576 34.22 1.64 8.47
N THR A 577 34.31 2.08 9.73
CA THR A 577 35.37 2.98 10.20
C THR A 577 35.61 2.78 11.70
N ASP A 578 36.89 2.83 12.09
CA ASP A 578 37.36 2.87 13.47
C ASP A 578 37.47 4.30 14.02
N LEU A 579 37.14 5.31 13.18
CA LEU A 579 37.28 6.75 13.43
C LEU A 579 38.73 7.21 13.69
N ALA A 580 39.73 6.52 13.13
CA ALA A 580 41.12 7.00 13.15
C ALA A 580 41.31 8.37 12.47
N ASP A 581 40.40 8.75 11.57
CA ASP A 581 40.30 10.01 10.84
C ASP A 581 39.51 11.11 11.56
N ALA A 582 39.09 10.90 12.82
CA ALA A 582 38.16 11.76 13.57
C ALA A 582 38.53 13.26 13.67
N THR A 583 39.77 13.66 13.37
CA THR A 583 40.17 15.08 13.28
C THR A 583 39.80 15.76 11.96
N GLU A 584 39.46 15.00 10.92
CA GLU A 584 39.11 15.51 9.57
C GLU A 584 37.58 15.66 9.39
N TRP A 585 36.78 15.03 10.25
CA TRP A 585 35.34 15.21 10.29
C TRP A 585 34.96 16.64 10.72
N ILE A 586 33.98 17.24 10.05
CA ILE A 586 33.57 18.63 10.30
C ILE A 586 32.17 18.75 10.91
N PHE A 587 32.01 19.72 11.81
CA PHE A 587 30.70 20.09 12.35
C PHE A 587 29.88 20.88 11.32
N ARG A 588 28.62 20.50 11.12
CA ARG A 588 27.59 21.29 10.45
C ARG A 588 26.29 21.25 11.24
N SER A 589 25.37 22.18 10.98
CA SER A 589 24.08 22.23 11.66
C SER A 589 23.02 22.98 10.86
N ASP A 590 21.76 22.60 11.06
CA ASP A 590 20.59 23.32 10.56
C ASP A 590 19.82 23.89 11.77
N ARG A 591 19.73 25.23 11.84
CA ARG A 591 19.01 25.98 12.90
C ARG A 591 19.43 25.62 14.34
N ALA A 592 20.68 25.20 14.51
CA ALA A 592 21.31 24.82 15.78
C ALA A 592 22.76 25.34 15.85
N THR A 593 23.39 25.26 17.02
CA THR A 593 24.85 25.41 17.17
C THR A 593 25.44 24.20 17.91
N GLY A 594 26.77 24.10 17.99
CA GLY A 594 27.44 22.96 18.61
C GLY A 594 28.91 22.85 18.21
N THR A 595 29.55 21.75 18.57
CA THR A 595 30.95 21.42 18.25
C THR A 595 31.12 19.93 17.99
N LEU A 596 32.17 19.57 17.26
CA LEU A 596 32.64 18.18 17.12
C LEU A 596 34.06 18.07 17.69
N SER A 597 34.36 16.99 18.42
CA SER A 597 35.71 16.70 18.95
C SER A 597 35.93 15.19 19.09
N THR A 598 37.18 14.75 19.24
CA THR A 598 37.51 13.36 19.58
C THR A 598 37.13 13.01 21.02
N ALA A 599 36.90 11.73 21.28
CA ALA A 599 36.60 11.13 22.58
C ALA A 599 37.01 9.64 22.62
N GLU A 600 36.87 9.00 23.78
CA GLU A 600 37.11 7.56 23.98
C GLU A 600 35.75 6.80 23.99
N GLY A 601 35.68 5.72 23.23
CA GLY A 601 34.48 4.90 23.02
C GLY A 601 34.40 3.67 23.94
N PRO A 602 33.44 2.76 23.69
CA PRO A 602 33.41 1.43 24.30
C PRO A 602 34.73 0.68 24.03
N ASP A 603 35.18 -0.09 25.01
CA ASP A 603 36.35 -0.98 24.92
C ASP A 603 37.65 -0.35 24.37
N GLY A 604 37.78 0.98 24.46
CA GLY A 604 38.96 1.74 24.00
C GLY A 604 38.94 2.13 22.52
N LEU A 605 37.80 2.01 21.84
CA LEU A 605 37.61 2.52 20.47
C LEU A 605 37.77 4.05 20.41
N THR A 606 38.11 4.58 19.24
CA THR A 606 38.02 6.04 19.01
C THR A 606 36.56 6.44 18.85
N ALA A 607 36.18 7.56 19.43
CA ALA A 607 34.83 8.12 19.35
C ALA A 607 34.84 9.57 18.86
N LEU A 608 33.74 9.96 18.22
CA LEU A 608 33.43 11.36 17.92
C LEU A 608 32.36 11.87 18.88
N LYS A 609 32.70 12.92 19.64
CA LYS A 609 31.79 13.65 20.53
C LYS A 609 31.20 14.86 19.81
N LEU A 610 29.88 14.86 19.69
CA LEU A 610 29.07 15.91 19.08
C LEU A 610 28.29 16.63 20.18
N THR A 611 28.55 17.92 20.38
CA THR A 611 27.72 18.79 21.25
C THR A 611 26.68 19.52 20.40
N TYR A 612 25.52 19.82 20.98
CA TYR A 612 24.45 20.54 20.29
C TYR A 612 23.65 21.49 21.20
N ASP A 613 23.18 22.59 20.62
CA ASP A 613 22.21 23.52 21.18
C ASP A 613 20.97 23.61 20.28
N PHE A 614 19.91 22.91 20.69
CA PHE A 614 18.60 22.90 20.05
C PHE A 614 17.60 23.87 20.72
N ALA A 615 18.08 24.75 21.63
CA ALA A 615 17.31 25.84 22.22
C ALA A 615 17.34 27.15 21.39
N SER A 616 17.97 27.11 20.21
CA SER A 616 18.20 28.26 19.33
C SER A 616 17.13 28.44 18.23
N SER A 617 16.18 27.51 18.07
CA SER A 617 15.08 27.61 17.10
C SER A 617 13.89 26.71 17.46
N THR A 618 12.69 27.03 16.98
CA THR A 618 11.48 26.21 17.15
C THR A 618 11.09 25.41 15.89
N GLY A 619 11.79 25.57 14.76
CA GLY A 619 11.66 24.67 13.60
C GLY A 619 12.37 23.33 13.86
N THR A 620 12.54 22.47 12.84
CA THR A 620 13.40 21.28 12.98
C THR A 620 14.87 21.68 13.10
N ARG A 621 15.57 21.17 14.12
CA ARG A 621 16.99 21.38 14.39
C ARG A 621 17.78 20.14 13.98
N GLY A 622 19.02 20.34 13.56
CA GLY A 622 19.97 19.25 13.39
C GLY A 622 21.41 19.66 13.67
N ALA A 623 22.18 18.76 14.29
CA ALA A 623 23.62 18.87 14.49
C ALA A 623 24.30 17.66 13.84
N TYR A 624 25.37 17.90 13.07
CA TYR A 624 25.93 16.95 12.12
C TYR A 624 27.44 16.81 12.31
N ALA A 625 27.90 15.57 12.40
CA ALA A 625 29.27 15.21 12.07
C ALA A 625 29.31 14.79 10.60
N VAL A 626 30.05 15.51 9.77
CA VAL A 626 30.18 15.27 8.32
C VAL A 626 31.53 14.61 8.06
N ALA A 627 31.54 13.51 7.29
CA ALA A 627 32.75 12.80 6.90
C ALA A 627 33.63 13.64 5.94
N PRO A 628 34.96 13.48 5.95
CA PRO A 628 35.88 14.28 5.12
C PRO A 628 35.71 13.98 3.62
N GLU A 629 35.77 12.69 3.26
CA GLU A 629 35.31 12.12 2.00
C GLU A 629 34.34 10.98 2.35
N GLY A 630 33.23 10.83 1.62
CA GLY A 630 32.12 9.99 2.08
C GLY A 630 32.48 8.51 2.21
N ILE A 631 32.54 8.00 3.44
CA ILE A 631 33.16 6.70 3.77
C ILE A 631 32.33 5.55 3.20
N GLU A 632 32.92 4.77 2.29
CA GLU A 632 32.27 3.60 1.68
C GLU A 632 31.93 2.53 2.74
N VAL A 633 30.72 1.99 2.65
CA VAL A 633 30.19 0.94 3.53
C VAL A 633 30.40 -0.41 2.84
N PRO A 634 31.13 -1.37 3.43
CA PRO A 634 31.47 -2.62 2.75
C PRO A 634 30.25 -3.46 2.35
N GLY A 635 30.28 -3.99 1.12
CA GLY A 635 29.31 -4.97 0.63
C GLY A 635 27.88 -4.43 0.52
N GLN A 636 26.90 -5.29 0.81
CA GLN A 636 25.47 -4.97 0.77
C GLN A 636 24.87 -5.10 2.19
N PRO A 637 25.03 -4.08 3.06
CA PRO A 637 24.49 -4.11 4.41
C PRO A 637 22.96 -4.20 4.43
N GLN A 638 22.43 -5.09 5.26
CA GLN A 638 21.02 -5.09 5.69
C GLN A 638 20.79 -4.11 6.85
N ALA A 639 21.85 -3.80 7.59
CA ALA A 639 21.87 -2.74 8.58
C ALA A 639 23.29 -2.21 8.78
N ILE A 640 23.38 -1.02 9.34
CA ILE A 640 24.60 -0.48 9.93
C ILE A 640 24.42 -0.49 11.45
N THR A 641 25.40 -0.97 12.21
CA THR A 641 25.46 -0.74 13.66
C THR A 641 26.43 0.38 14.00
N MET A 642 26.16 1.07 15.10
CA MET A 642 27.02 2.12 15.63
C MET A 642 26.82 2.18 17.14
N TRP A 643 27.91 2.26 17.91
CA TRP A 643 27.80 2.57 19.33
C TRP A 643 27.42 4.04 19.52
N LEU A 644 26.40 4.29 20.35
CA LEU A 644 25.92 5.63 20.69
C LEU A 644 25.85 5.83 22.20
N HIS A 645 26.50 6.90 22.66
CA HIS A 645 26.39 7.39 24.03
C HIS A 645 25.19 8.34 24.14
N GLY A 646 24.10 7.86 24.74
CA GLY A 646 22.92 8.68 25.02
C GLY A 646 23.15 9.66 26.18
N ASP A 647 22.47 10.81 26.12
CA ASP A 647 22.43 11.85 27.17
C ASP A 647 21.10 11.89 27.94
N GLY A 648 20.16 10.99 27.60
CA GLY A 648 18.80 10.97 28.13
C GLY A 648 17.87 12.02 27.52
N ASN A 649 18.34 12.85 26.57
CA ASN A 649 17.51 13.85 25.92
C ASN A 649 16.62 13.28 24.81
N ALA A 650 16.65 11.97 24.51
CA ALA A 650 15.82 11.35 23.47
C ALA A 650 15.98 12.02 22.08
N THR A 651 17.18 12.51 21.78
CA THR A 651 17.55 13.04 20.46
C THR A 651 17.43 11.95 19.40
N TRP A 652 17.07 12.31 18.16
CA TRP A 652 16.90 11.32 17.09
C TRP A 652 18.17 11.15 16.24
N PRO A 653 18.86 10.00 16.31
CA PRO A 653 20.02 9.72 15.46
C PRO A 653 19.60 9.26 14.06
N ARG A 654 20.30 9.76 13.03
CA ARG A 654 20.18 9.32 11.64
C ARG A 654 21.56 9.21 10.98
N LEU A 655 21.75 8.24 10.10
CA LEU A 655 22.91 8.16 9.20
C LEU A 655 22.49 8.66 7.82
N GLN A 656 23.01 9.79 7.37
CA GLN A 656 22.85 10.20 5.96
C GLN A 656 23.89 9.49 5.11
N VAL A 657 23.43 8.78 4.08
CA VAL A 657 24.27 8.00 3.18
C VAL A 657 23.96 8.34 1.73
N LYS A 658 24.97 8.28 0.87
CA LYS A 658 24.85 8.33 -0.59
C LYS A 658 24.78 6.91 -1.13
N THR A 659 23.92 6.67 -2.11
CA THR A 659 23.68 5.36 -2.75
C THR A 659 24.48 5.20 -4.05
N GLY A 660 24.59 3.98 -4.56
CA GLY A 660 25.32 3.66 -5.79
C GLY A 660 24.79 4.35 -7.05
N ASN A 661 23.48 4.61 -7.12
CA ASN A 661 22.85 5.42 -8.17
C ASN A 661 22.99 6.95 -7.94
N GLY A 662 23.80 7.37 -6.97
CA GLY A 662 24.12 8.77 -6.70
C GLY A 662 23.15 9.54 -5.81
N THR A 663 21.98 8.99 -5.48
CA THR A 663 20.98 9.66 -4.61
C THR A 663 21.44 9.71 -3.14
N THR A 664 20.74 10.47 -2.29
CA THR A 664 21.05 10.60 -0.86
C THR A 664 19.85 10.23 -0.01
N MET A 665 20.02 9.28 0.90
CA MET A 665 18.99 8.79 1.81
C MET A 665 19.40 9.00 3.28
N ASN A 666 18.48 8.76 4.22
CA ASN A 666 18.78 8.71 5.65
C ASN A 666 18.35 7.33 6.18
N LEU A 667 19.21 6.69 6.97
CA LEU A 667 18.88 5.51 7.77
C LEU A 667 18.58 5.99 9.19
N ASP A 668 17.38 5.71 9.69
CA ASP A 668 16.88 6.27 10.94
C ASP A 668 17.07 5.29 12.11
N GLY A 669 17.54 5.82 13.25
CA GLY A 669 17.73 5.04 14.48
C GLY A 669 16.69 5.35 15.56
N PRO A 670 16.58 4.49 16.59
CA PRO A 670 15.79 4.77 17.79
C PRO A 670 16.30 6.02 18.53
N HIS A 671 15.37 6.79 19.11
CA HIS A 671 15.69 8.02 19.86
C HIS A 671 16.49 7.71 21.13
N THR A 672 17.51 8.53 21.43
CA THR A 672 18.50 8.31 22.51
C THR A 672 17.97 8.63 23.92
N GLY A 673 16.87 7.99 24.31
CA GLY A 673 16.22 8.18 25.62
C GLY A 673 16.99 7.57 26.81
N TRP A 674 18.10 6.88 26.56
CA TRP A 674 18.98 6.29 27.57
C TRP A 674 20.18 7.20 27.87
N THR A 675 20.89 6.89 28.95
CA THR A 675 22.20 7.50 29.29
C THR A 675 23.30 6.43 29.17
N GLY A 676 24.43 6.78 28.55
CA GLY A 676 25.56 5.85 28.37
C GLY A 676 25.57 5.12 27.01
N TRP A 677 26.56 4.26 26.82
CA TRP A 677 26.78 3.54 25.56
C TRP A 677 25.78 2.40 25.33
N GLN A 678 25.20 2.35 24.13
CA GLN A 678 24.48 1.19 23.58
C GLN A 678 24.83 1.03 22.09
N GLN A 679 24.88 -0.22 21.59
CA GLN A 679 25.02 -0.49 20.16
C GLN A 679 23.65 -0.35 19.50
N VAL A 680 23.53 0.54 18.50
CA VAL A 680 22.29 0.88 17.83
C VAL A 680 22.32 0.38 16.39
N ARG A 681 21.24 -0.28 15.96
CA ARG A 681 21.07 -0.82 14.60
C ARG A 681 20.22 0.14 13.75
N PHE A 682 20.74 0.51 12.58
CA PHE A 682 20.12 1.35 11.56
C PHE A 682 19.82 0.45 10.36
N PRO A 683 18.56 0.04 10.12
CA PRO A 683 18.22 -0.85 9.02
C PRO A 683 18.43 -0.16 7.66
N VAL A 684 18.87 -0.93 6.67
CA VAL A 684 18.98 -0.50 5.27
C VAL A 684 17.74 -1.02 4.51
N PRO A 685 16.97 -0.15 3.82
CA PRO A 685 15.81 -0.59 3.04
C PRO A 685 16.16 -1.59 1.92
N THR A 686 15.32 -2.61 1.74
CA THR A 686 15.40 -3.52 0.59
C THR A 686 15.30 -2.74 -0.73
N GLY A 687 16.13 -3.09 -1.71
CA GLY A 687 16.21 -2.36 -2.99
C GLY A 687 17.12 -1.12 -2.98
N THR A 688 17.80 -0.83 -1.86
CA THR A 688 18.84 0.22 -1.80
C THR A 688 19.96 -0.07 -2.82
N ALA A 689 20.34 0.93 -3.61
CA ALA A 689 21.45 0.82 -4.57
C ALA A 689 22.80 0.95 -3.84
N PHE A 690 23.66 -0.06 -4.02
CA PHE A 690 25.01 -0.15 -3.44
C PHE A 690 26.11 0.26 -4.46
N PRO A 691 27.32 0.66 -4.02
CA PRO A 691 27.76 0.81 -2.64
C PRO A 691 27.05 1.95 -1.89
N LEU A 692 26.98 1.84 -0.57
CA LEU A 692 26.59 2.96 0.29
C LEU A 692 27.83 3.75 0.72
N SER A 693 27.68 5.05 0.95
CA SER A 693 28.76 5.95 1.38
C SER A 693 28.27 6.90 2.47
N ILE A 694 28.79 6.77 3.70
CA ILE A 694 28.44 7.61 4.86
C ILE A 694 28.79 9.07 4.57
N GLN A 695 27.78 9.92 4.52
CA GLN A 695 27.95 11.37 4.37
C GLN A 695 27.99 12.07 5.72
N ARG A 696 27.03 11.75 6.61
CA ARG A 696 26.86 12.44 7.90
C ARG A 696 26.26 11.53 8.97
N VAL A 697 26.78 11.61 10.19
CA VAL A 697 26.03 11.23 11.40
C VAL A 697 25.24 12.46 11.84
N ARG A 698 23.92 12.33 11.93
CA ARG A 698 23.00 13.43 12.23
C ARG A 698 22.26 13.19 13.53
N MET A 699 22.16 14.23 14.34
CA MET A 699 21.32 14.29 15.53
C MET A 699 20.22 15.32 15.27
N MET A 700 18.95 14.92 15.39
CA MET A 700 17.79 15.74 15.05
C MET A 700 16.87 15.96 16.26
N GLU A 701 16.23 17.12 16.29
CA GLU A 701 15.05 17.39 17.13
C GLU A 701 14.00 18.13 16.29
N THR A 702 12.82 17.53 16.15
CA THR A 702 11.71 18.01 15.31
C THR A 702 10.68 18.79 16.13
N SER A 703 10.56 18.54 17.43
CA SER A 703 9.60 19.18 18.31
C SER A 703 10.05 20.58 18.69
N GLY A 704 9.33 21.60 18.24
CA GLY A 704 9.59 23.00 18.61
C GLY A 704 9.47 23.27 20.11
N ALA A 705 8.74 22.44 20.87
CA ALA A 705 8.60 22.58 22.32
C ALA A 705 9.82 22.07 23.12
N ARG A 706 10.69 21.26 22.51
CA ARG A 706 11.83 20.61 23.17
C ARG A 706 13.12 21.42 23.00
N GLN A 707 13.26 22.48 23.79
CA GLN A 707 14.41 23.38 23.73
C GLN A 707 15.47 22.96 24.77
N TYR A 708 16.61 22.41 24.33
CA TYR A 708 17.68 21.91 25.20
C TYR A 708 19.08 21.98 24.57
N GLN A 709 20.10 21.86 25.42
CA GLN A 709 21.50 21.61 25.05
C GLN A 709 21.87 20.19 25.48
N GLY A 710 22.80 19.55 24.78
CA GLY A 710 23.28 18.22 25.12
C GLY A 710 24.55 17.81 24.36
N GLU A 711 24.97 16.58 24.59
CA GLU A 711 26.14 15.99 23.96
C GLU A 711 25.95 14.49 23.76
N THR A 712 26.35 13.98 22.60
CA THR A 712 26.37 12.55 22.33
C THR A 712 27.75 12.16 21.79
N MET A 713 28.06 10.87 21.83
CA MET A 713 29.30 10.33 21.30
C MET A 713 28.98 9.10 20.46
N PHE A 714 29.69 8.91 19.36
CA PHE A 714 29.53 7.74 18.51
C PHE A 714 30.87 7.07 18.17
N ALA A 715 30.87 5.75 18.04
CA ALA A 715 32.05 4.92 17.83
C ALA A 715 31.71 3.62 17.09
N GLY A 716 32.73 2.96 16.52
CA GLY A 716 32.65 1.58 16.01
C GLY A 716 31.49 1.33 15.06
N LEU A 717 31.56 1.90 13.85
CA LEU A 717 30.54 1.70 12.82
C LEU A 717 30.80 0.36 12.11
N THR A 718 29.83 -0.55 12.11
CA THR A 718 29.90 -1.85 11.42
C THR A 718 28.74 -2.03 10.44
N ALA A 719 29.01 -2.65 9.30
CA ALA A 719 28.04 -3.10 8.32
C ALA A 719 27.63 -4.54 8.65
N VAL A 720 26.34 -4.77 8.90
CA VAL A 720 25.77 -6.11 9.00
C VAL A 720 25.41 -6.54 7.58
N VAL A 721 26.33 -7.24 6.94
CA VAL A 721 26.16 -7.75 5.58
C VAL A 721 25.76 -9.22 5.61
N ALA A 722 25.20 -9.70 4.50
CA ALA A 722 25.20 -11.12 4.19
C ALA A 722 26.30 -11.41 3.15
N PRO A 723 26.60 -12.70 2.84
CA PRO A 723 27.56 -13.03 1.79
C PRO A 723 27.22 -12.37 0.46
N ASP A 724 28.23 -11.87 -0.24
CA ASP A 724 28.04 -11.05 -1.45
C ASP A 724 27.40 -11.86 -2.60
N VAL A 725 26.30 -11.33 -3.14
CA VAL A 725 25.49 -11.94 -4.20
C VAL A 725 25.25 -10.93 -5.34
N GLU A 726 25.22 -11.41 -6.58
CA GLU A 726 24.84 -10.58 -7.74
C GLU A 726 23.34 -10.29 -7.69
N GLN A 727 22.97 -9.00 -7.71
CA GLN A 727 21.60 -8.55 -7.61
C GLN A 727 20.86 -8.70 -8.95
N PRO A 728 19.58 -9.11 -8.98
CA PRO A 728 18.81 -9.22 -10.21
C PRO A 728 18.71 -7.86 -10.93
N VAL A 729 19.29 -7.78 -12.14
CA VAL A 729 19.13 -6.59 -12.99
C VAL A 729 17.67 -6.54 -13.43
N THR A 730 16.92 -5.56 -12.90
CA THR A 730 15.55 -5.32 -13.32
C THR A 730 15.56 -4.68 -14.70
N GLN A 731 15.05 -5.39 -15.70
CA GLN A 731 14.93 -4.87 -17.06
C GLN A 731 13.91 -3.72 -17.09
N ALA A 732 14.30 -2.59 -17.66
CA ALA A 732 13.41 -1.46 -17.89
C ALA A 732 12.29 -1.86 -18.87
N VAL A 733 11.06 -1.47 -18.54
CA VAL A 733 9.87 -1.64 -19.38
C VAL A 733 9.53 -0.27 -19.96
N HIS A 734 9.43 -0.19 -21.30
CA HIS A 734 9.06 1.03 -22.00
C HIS A 734 7.60 0.90 -22.47
N ASP A 735 6.67 1.63 -21.86
CA ASP A 735 5.27 1.62 -22.29
C ASP A 735 5.09 2.35 -23.64
N ALA A 736 4.40 1.69 -24.56
CA ALA A 736 4.18 2.14 -25.94
C ALA A 736 3.23 3.34 -26.08
N VAL A 737 2.64 3.83 -25.00
CA VAL A 737 1.94 5.12 -24.97
C VAL A 737 2.90 6.27 -25.30
N ILE A 738 4.18 6.20 -24.92
CA ILE A 738 5.18 7.21 -25.30
C ILE A 738 5.67 6.96 -26.74
N VAL A 739 5.63 8.00 -27.56
CA VAL A 739 6.13 7.98 -28.94
C VAL A 739 7.66 8.13 -28.95
N THR A 740 8.41 7.03 -28.91
CA THR A 740 9.88 7.06 -28.98
C THR A 740 10.39 7.67 -30.29
N ASN A 741 9.72 7.39 -31.41
CA ASN A 741 10.06 7.91 -32.72
C ASN A 741 8.82 8.41 -33.50
N GLY A 742 8.65 9.72 -33.63
CA GLY A 742 7.52 10.37 -34.31
C GLY A 742 7.05 11.63 -33.60
N THR A 743 5.83 12.06 -33.94
CA THR A 743 5.04 13.07 -33.19
C THR A 743 3.62 12.57 -32.98
N VAL A 744 2.78 13.37 -32.32
CA VAL A 744 1.31 13.16 -32.27
C VAL A 744 0.51 14.13 -33.14
N ASP A 745 1.12 14.73 -34.16
CA ASP A 745 0.48 15.70 -35.07
C ASP A 745 -0.57 15.08 -36.00
N ASP A 746 -0.63 13.75 -36.10
CA ASP A 746 -1.63 13.01 -36.87
C ASP A 746 -2.96 12.82 -36.12
N ARG A 747 -3.00 13.15 -34.81
CA ARG A 747 -4.14 12.87 -33.94
C ARG A 747 -5.20 13.97 -33.98
N THR A 748 -6.47 13.55 -33.99
CA THR A 748 -7.64 14.46 -34.09
C THR A 748 -7.78 15.41 -32.90
N GLN A 749 -7.18 15.10 -31.74
CA GLN A 749 -7.09 15.99 -30.58
C GLN A 749 -5.69 16.01 -29.98
N ARG A 750 -5.25 17.19 -29.51
CA ARG A 750 -3.93 17.40 -28.89
C ARG A 750 -4.06 18.27 -27.62
N ILE A 751 -3.61 17.74 -26.49
CA ILE A 751 -3.63 18.41 -25.17
C ILE A 751 -2.21 18.49 -24.60
N ALA A 752 -1.71 19.70 -24.36
CA ALA A 752 -0.38 19.91 -23.78
C ALA A 752 -0.39 19.83 -22.25
N VAL A 753 0.69 19.31 -21.66
CA VAL A 753 0.84 19.12 -20.22
C VAL A 753 2.22 19.60 -19.75
N MET A 754 2.26 20.47 -18.74
CA MET A 754 3.50 20.90 -18.06
C MET A 754 3.37 20.74 -16.54
N SER A 755 4.50 20.63 -15.84
CA SER A 755 4.53 20.36 -14.39
C SER A 755 5.82 20.89 -13.75
N ASP A 756 5.89 20.97 -12.42
CA ASP A 756 7.14 21.14 -11.67
C ASP A 756 8.02 22.30 -12.21
N ALA A 757 7.43 23.49 -12.27
CA ALA A 757 8.16 24.72 -12.56
C ALA A 757 8.81 25.32 -11.30
N GLN A 758 8.13 25.23 -10.15
CA GLN A 758 8.54 25.69 -8.82
C GLN A 758 9.29 27.02 -8.83
N PHE A 759 8.62 28.11 -9.20
CA PHE A 759 9.18 29.47 -9.12
C PHE A 759 8.61 30.29 -7.96
N VAL A 760 9.25 31.43 -7.67
CA VAL A 760 8.89 32.36 -6.58
C VAL A 760 8.92 33.82 -7.01
N ALA A 761 7.96 34.62 -6.53
CA ALA A 761 7.81 36.03 -6.85
C ALA A 761 8.90 36.94 -6.28
N ARG A 762 9.65 36.47 -5.28
CA ARG A 762 10.90 37.12 -4.82
C ARG A 762 12.07 37.00 -5.81
N ASN A 763 11.94 36.19 -6.85
CA ASN A 763 12.94 36.02 -7.92
C ASN A 763 12.27 35.99 -9.30
N PRO A 764 11.55 37.07 -9.70
CA PRO A 764 10.63 37.05 -10.84
C PRO A 764 11.33 36.97 -12.21
N ASP A 765 12.62 37.27 -12.27
CA ASP A 765 13.47 37.13 -13.46
C ASP A 765 14.31 35.83 -13.43
N GLY A 766 14.16 35.00 -12.39
CA GLY A 766 15.00 33.83 -12.11
C GLY A 766 14.85 32.68 -13.10
N PRO A 767 15.79 31.71 -13.10
CA PRO A 767 15.87 30.65 -14.12
C PRO A 767 14.58 29.84 -14.24
N ASN A 768 13.95 29.46 -13.11
CA ASN A 768 12.69 28.72 -13.10
C ASN A 768 11.55 29.50 -13.79
N VAL A 769 11.49 30.82 -13.65
CA VAL A 769 10.50 31.68 -14.35
C VAL A 769 10.81 31.74 -15.85
N GLN A 770 12.08 31.86 -16.24
CA GLN A 770 12.45 31.88 -17.66
C GLN A 770 12.14 30.53 -18.33
N GLY A 771 12.44 29.40 -17.65
CA GLY A 771 12.10 28.05 -18.12
C GLY A 771 10.59 27.81 -18.23
N ALA A 772 9.80 28.28 -17.25
CA ALA A 772 8.35 28.25 -17.31
C ALA A 772 7.80 29.06 -18.51
N ARG A 773 8.26 30.31 -18.68
CA ARG A 773 7.87 31.17 -19.81
C ARG A 773 8.31 30.61 -21.16
N GLN A 774 9.46 29.95 -21.24
CA GLN A 774 9.90 29.25 -22.45
C GLN A 774 8.95 28.10 -22.77
N THR A 775 8.68 27.21 -21.81
CA THR A 775 7.78 26.06 -21.99
C THR A 775 6.38 26.50 -22.42
N LEU A 776 5.82 27.56 -21.83
CA LEU A 776 4.52 28.11 -22.23
C LEU A 776 4.50 28.61 -23.69
N ARG A 777 5.62 29.16 -24.20
CA ARG A 777 5.74 29.58 -25.60
C ARG A 777 5.90 28.41 -26.56
N GLU A 778 6.63 27.37 -26.16
CA GLU A 778 6.75 26.11 -26.90
C GLU A 778 5.38 25.42 -27.04
N ILE A 779 4.65 25.31 -25.93
CA ILE A 779 3.27 24.79 -25.88
C ILE A 779 2.33 25.60 -26.78
N LEU A 780 2.37 26.94 -26.70
CA LEU A 780 1.53 27.79 -27.55
C LEU A 780 1.89 27.67 -29.04
N ALA A 781 3.18 27.48 -29.37
CA ALA A 781 3.65 27.31 -30.74
C ALA A 781 3.31 25.93 -31.33
N ALA A 782 3.00 24.93 -30.50
CA ALA A 782 2.55 23.61 -30.95
C ALA A 782 1.05 23.56 -31.34
N GLU A 783 0.27 24.61 -31.04
CA GLU A 783 -1.16 24.74 -31.34
C GLU A 783 -2.08 23.59 -30.84
N PRO A 784 -2.01 23.16 -29.56
CA PRO A 784 -2.99 22.23 -28.97
C PRO A 784 -4.40 22.85 -28.83
N GLU A 785 -5.44 22.05 -28.58
CA GLU A 785 -6.77 22.59 -28.23
C GLU A 785 -6.90 22.97 -26.75
N MET A 786 -6.07 22.38 -25.88
CA MET A 786 -6.08 22.63 -24.43
C MET A 786 -4.70 22.45 -23.81
N PHE A 787 -4.45 23.13 -22.70
CA PHE A 787 -3.23 23.03 -21.90
C PHE A 787 -3.53 22.76 -20.41
N ILE A 788 -2.75 21.90 -19.76
CA ILE A 788 -2.93 21.53 -18.35
C ILE A 788 -1.62 21.66 -17.58
N ILE A 789 -1.65 22.36 -16.44
CA ILE A 789 -0.56 22.40 -15.47
C ILE A 789 -0.85 21.34 -14.41
N THR A 790 0.00 20.33 -14.27
CA THR A 790 -0.21 19.21 -13.33
C THR A 790 0.57 19.43 -12.03
N GLY A 791 0.35 20.58 -11.38
CA GLY A 791 0.92 20.95 -10.09
C GLY A 791 2.36 21.51 -10.11
N ASP A 792 2.76 22.05 -8.96
CA ASP A 792 4.08 22.59 -8.64
C ASP A 792 4.56 23.67 -9.64
N PHE A 793 3.69 24.60 -10.00
CA PHE A 793 4.05 25.76 -10.83
C PHE A 793 4.75 26.83 -9.97
N VAL A 794 4.25 27.06 -8.75
CA VAL A 794 4.90 27.87 -7.70
C VAL A 794 5.69 26.97 -6.74
N ASP A 795 6.49 27.56 -5.84
CA ASP A 795 7.35 26.82 -4.89
C ASP A 795 6.87 26.90 -3.41
N GLU A 796 6.31 28.03 -2.96
CA GLU A 796 6.03 28.27 -1.53
C GLU A 796 4.57 28.61 -1.20
N ALA A 797 3.64 28.54 -2.14
CA ALA A 797 2.22 28.89 -1.97
C ALA A 797 1.95 30.31 -1.41
N ALA A 798 2.88 31.25 -1.56
CA ALA A 798 2.67 32.64 -1.16
C ALA A 798 1.64 33.32 -2.10
N PRO A 799 0.77 34.21 -1.59
CA PRO A 799 -0.12 35.00 -2.45
C PRO A 799 0.63 35.74 -3.57
N GLU A 800 1.83 36.26 -3.27
CA GLU A 800 2.70 36.91 -4.24
C GLU A 800 3.19 35.96 -5.34
N ASP A 801 3.41 34.68 -5.04
CA ASP A 801 3.80 33.66 -6.04
C ASP A 801 2.64 33.38 -6.99
N PHE A 802 1.40 33.33 -6.48
CA PHE A 802 0.19 33.19 -7.28
C PHE A 802 -0.11 34.44 -8.13
N ASP A 803 0.09 35.65 -7.59
CA ASP A 803 0.08 36.94 -8.32
C ASP A 803 1.06 36.96 -9.51
N LEU A 804 2.22 36.29 -9.37
CA LEU A 804 3.20 36.13 -10.45
C LEU A 804 2.77 35.03 -11.43
N ALA A 805 2.30 33.88 -10.94
CA ALA A 805 1.82 32.78 -11.77
C ALA A 805 0.68 33.24 -12.69
N ARG A 806 -0.30 33.99 -12.14
CA ARG A 806 -1.38 34.58 -12.94
C ARG A 806 -0.84 35.47 -14.04
N ARG A 807 0.07 36.38 -13.71
CA ARG A 807 0.68 37.32 -14.66
C ARG A 807 1.44 36.61 -15.77
N ILE A 808 2.19 35.55 -15.44
CA ILE A 808 2.89 34.71 -16.43
C ILE A 808 1.87 34.07 -17.38
N LEU A 809 0.78 33.51 -16.85
CA LEU A 809 -0.24 32.85 -17.67
C LEU A 809 -1.02 33.86 -18.54
N ASP A 810 -1.41 35.02 -18.01
CA ASP A 810 -2.08 36.09 -18.77
C ASP A 810 -1.16 36.64 -19.89
N GLU A 811 0.14 36.81 -19.62
CA GLU A 811 1.14 37.32 -20.59
C GLU A 811 1.51 36.30 -21.68
N GLU A 812 1.86 35.06 -21.30
CA GLU A 812 2.34 34.06 -22.25
C GLU A 812 1.18 33.32 -22.95
N ILE A 813 0.04 33.10 -22.28
CA ILE A 813 -1.13 32.35 -22.80
C ILE A 813 -2.37 33.24 -22.95
N GLY A 814 -2.93 33.79 -21.86
CA GLY A 814 -4.18 34.56 -21.86
C GLY A 814 -5.33 33.85 -22.59
N ASP A 815 -6.17 34.58 -23.30
CA ASP A 815 -7.33 34.05 -24.04
C ASP A 815 -6.99 33.20 -25.30
N ARG A 816 -5.70 32.90 -25.57
CA ARG A 816 -5.28 32.21 -26.81
C ARG A 816 -5.52 30.70 -26.79
N LEU A 817 -5.51 30.08 -25.60
CA LEU A 817 -5.55 28.64 -25.41
C LEU A 817 -6.27 28.33 -24.09
N PRO A 818 -7.35 27.51 -24.06
CA PRO A 818 -7.99 27.10 -22.82
C PRO A 818 -7.03 26.31 -21.93
N TRP A 819 -7.04 26.59 -20.61
CA TRP A 819 -6.18 25.90 -19.67
C TRP A 819 -6.84 25.54 -18.34
N ILE A 820 -6.28 24.53 -17.67
CA ILE A 820 -6.55 24.16 -16.28
C ILE A 820 -5.23 24.10 -15.52
N TYR A 821 -5.26 24.47 -14.24
CA TYR A 821 -4.16 24.32 -13.30
C TYR A 821 -4.64 23.41 -12.17
N VAL A 822 -3.97 22.27 -12.01
CA VAL A 822 -4.19 21.32 -10.91
C VAL A 822 -3.18 21.65 -9.80
N PRO A 823 -3.56 21.70 -8.51
CA PRO A 823 -2.60 21.96 -7.44
C PRO A 823 -1.71 20.74 -7.13
N GLY A 824 -0.43 21.00 -6.93
CA GLY A 824 0.56 20.10 -6.34
C GLY A 824 0.84 20.46 -4.87
N ASN A 825 1.90 19.90 -4.30
CA ASN A 825 2.23 20.15 -2.89
C ASN A 825 2.95 21.49 -2.67
N HIS A 826 3.59 22.07 -3.68
CA HIS A 826 4.17 23.41 -3.55
C HIS A 826 3.09 24.51 -3.60
N GLU A 827 1.89 24.22 -4.10
CA GLU A 827 0.69 25.05 -3.93
C GLU A 827 0.09 25.02 -2.50
N VAL A 828 0.62 24.19 -1.59
CA VAL A 828 0.26 24.17 -0.15
C VAL A 828 1.46 24.17 0.82
N MET A 829 2.70 24.30 0.34
CA MET A 829 3.89 24.07 1.18
C MET A 829 4.11 25.18 2.23
N GLY A 830 3.93 26.45 1.86
CA GLY A 830 4.12 27.61 2.76
C GLY A 830 2.84 28.38 3.09
N GLY A 831 1.69 27.97 2.54
CA GLY A 831 0.40 28.66 2.66
C GLY A 831 -0.79 27.70 2.51
N PRO A 832 -2.01 28.11 2.90
CA PRO A 832 -3.20 27.29 2.75
C PRO A 832 -3.62 27.20 1.27
N ILE A 833 -4.25 26.07 0.89
CA ILE A 833 -4.85 25.88 -0.45
C ILE A 833 -5.86 26.98 -0.84
N GLN A 834 -6.42 27.70 0.13
CA GLN A 834 -7.27 28.87 -0.12
C GLN A 834 -6.55 29.96 -0.94
N ASN A 835 -5.24 30.12 -0.82
CA ASN A 835 -4.45 31.06 -1.62
C ASN A 835 -4.52 30.72 -3.12
N PHE A 836 -4.47 29.43 -3.46
CA PHE A 836 -4.68 28.94 -4.83
C PHE A 836 -6.14 29.13 -5.25
N ILE A 837 -7.10 28.78 -4.38
CA ILE A 837 -8.53 28.82 -4.69
C ILE A 837 -9.04 30.25 -4.95
N ASP A 838 -8.53 31.24 -4.22
CA ASP A 838 -8.93 32.64 -4.38
C ASP A 838 -8.49 33.24 -5.74
N GLU A 839 -7.43 32.70 -6.36
CA GLU A 839 -6.85 33.19 -7.62
C GLU A 839 -7.23 32.34 -8.85
N PHE A 840 -7.19 31.00 -8.70
CA PHE A 840 -7.40 30.02 -9.78
C PHE A 840 -8.74 29.29 -9.72
N GLY A 841 -9.41 29.28 -8.57
CA GLY A 841 -10.73 28.66 -8.39
C GLY A 841 -10.69 27.22 -7.84
N PRO A 842 -11.70 26.38 -8.12
CA PRO A 842 -11.80 25.03 -7.57
C PRO A 842 -10.58 24.15 -7.89
N THR A 843 -10.15 23.33 -6.95
CA THR A 843 -8.98 22.43 -7.12
C THR A 843 -9.27 21.18 -7.96
N ARG A 844 -10.54 20.97 -8.34
CA ARG A 844 -11.03 19.85 -9.14
C ARG A 844 -11.97 20.33 -10.24
N HIS A 845 -11.88 19.70 -11.41
CA HIS A 845 -12.69 20.04 -12.58
C HIS A 845 -13.18 18.79 -13.31
N SER A 846 -14.33 18.92 -13.97
CA SER A 846 -14.78 17.99 -15.00
C SER A 846 -15.23 18.82 -16.20
N THR A 847 -14.60 18.61 -17.35
CA THR A 847 -14.89 19.36 -18.58
C THR A 847 -14.70 18.48 -19.80
N ARG A 848 -15.38 18.79 -20.90
CA ARG A 848 -15.42 17.94 -22.10
C ARG A 848 -14.69 18.62 -23.27
N VAL A 849 -13.67 17.95 -23.79
CA VAL A 849 -12.89 18.37 -24.95
C VAL A 849 -13.29 17.47 -26.12
N GLY A 850 -14.18 17.94 -26.99
CA GLY A 850 -14.76 17.14 -28.08
C GLY A 850 -15.54 15.92 -27.57
N SER A 851 -14.95 14.73 -27.73
CA SER A 851 -15.49 13.44 -27.24
C SER A 851 -14.70 12.83 -26.08
N THR A 852 -13.73 13.57 -25.52
CA THR A 852 -12.95 13.15 -24.35
C THR A 852 -13.40 13.93 -23.11
N LEU A 853 -13.64 13.24 -21.99
CA LEU A 853 -13.86 13.88 -20.69
C LEU A 853 -12.52 14.09 -19.98
N ILE A 854 -12.27 15.31 -19.52
CA ILE A 854 -11.13 15.67 -18.68
C ILE A 854 -11.61 15.77 -17.25
N VAL A 855 -11.00 15.04 -16.33
CA VAL A 855 -11.23 15.09 -14.89
C VAL A 855 -9.93 15.48 -14.20
N THR A 856 -9.97 16.45 -13.29
CA THR A 856 -8.79 16.83 -12.49
C THR A 856 -9.08 16.71 -11.00
N LEU A 857 -8.07 16.28 -10.25
CA LEU A 857 -8.16 15.88 -8.85
C LEU A 857 -7.02 16.50 -8.04
N ASP A 858 -7.33 16.88 -6.81
CA ASP A 858 -6.43 17.55 -5.86
C ASP A 858 -5.66 16.49 -5.06
N THR A 859 -4.34 16.51 -5.20
CA THR A 859 -3.45 15.63 -4.40
C THR A 859 -2.37 16.43 -3.69
N SER A 860 -2.60 17.74 -3.50
CA SER A 860 -1.65 18.67 -2.87
C SER A 860 -1.13 18.21 -1.51
N HIS A 861 -1.92 17.47 -0.72
CA HIS A 861 -1.51 16.88 0.55
C HIS A 861 -1.03 15.42 0.46
N GLY A 862 -0.60 14.94 -0.71
CA GLY A 862 -0.02 13.61 -0.94
C GLY A 862 -0.99 12.43 -0.78
N SER A 863 -2.27 12.72 -0.92
CA SER A 863 -3.44 11.84 -0.80
C SER A 863 -4.66 12.59 -1.34
N PHE A 864 -5.63 11.88 -1.89
CA PHE A 864 -6.88 12.50 -2.35
C PHE A 864 -7.70 12.97 -1.13
N ASN A 865 -7.97 12.08 -0.18
CA ASN A 865 -8.82 12.34 0.99
C ASN A 865 -8.25 13.42 1.92
N ARG A 866 -6.92 13.54 2.04
CA ARG A 866 -6.29 14.63 2.81
C ARG A 866 -6.32 16.00 2.11
N SER A 867 -6.60 16.05 0.82
CA SER A 867 -6.67 17.30 0.04
C SER A 867 -8.12 17.76 -0.12
N ASP A 868 -9.00 16.85 -0.56
CA ASP A 868 -10.46 17.01 -0.57
C ASP A 868 -11.11 15.63 -0.35
N PRO A 869 -11.80 15.40 0.79
CA PRO A 869 -12.38 14.10 1.12
C PRO A 869 -13.59 13.72 0.25
N THR A 870 -14.15 14.67 -0.50
CA THR A 870 -15.30 14.42 -1.37
C THR A 870 -14.91 14.09 -2.81
N GLN A 871 -13.61 14.06 -3.14
CA GLN A 871 -13.18 14.04 -4.55
C GLN A 871 -13.17 12.67 -5.22
N LEU A 872 -13.04 11.57 -4.48
CA LEU A 872 -13.18 10.24 -5.08
C LEU A 872 -14.63 10.01 -5.53
N ARG A 873 -15.63 10.38 -4.71
CA ARG A 873 -17.03 10.45 -5.15
C ARG A 873 -17.25 11.38 -6.35
N PHE A 874 -16.53 12.51 -6.44
CA PHE A 874 -16.59 13.37 -7.63
C PHE A 874 -16.04 12.65 -8.89
N LEU A 875 -14.96 11.88 -8.77
CA LEU A 875 -14.47 11.00 -9.82
C LEU A 875 -15.52 9.94 -10.19
N GLU A 876 -16.14 9.26 -9.21
CA GLU A 876 -17.23 8.28 -9.45
C GLU A 876 -18.38 8.90 -10.26
N GLN A 877 -18.81 10.11 -9.91
CA GLN A 877 -19.86 10.84 -10.63
C GLN A 877 -19.43 11.25 -12.04
N ALA A 878 -18.17 11.62 -12.25
CA ALA A 878 -17.63 11.93 -13.56
C ALA A 878 -17.51 10.68 -14.47
N LEU A 879 -17.06 9.55 -13.91
CA LEU A 879 -16.99 8.25 -14.60
C LEU A 879 -18.38 7.72 -14.94
N ALA A 880 -19.34 7.78 -14.01
CA ALA A 880 -20.74 7.46 -14.27
C ALA A 880 -21.35 8.35 -15.37
N THR A 881 -20.98 9.63 -15.42
CA THR A 881 -21.40 10.54 -16.50
C THR A 881 -20.78 10.12 -17.84
N ALA A 882 -19.48 9.84 -17.89
CA ALA A 882 -18.79 9.37 -19.10
C ALA A 882 -19.31 8.02 -19.61
N GLY A 883 -19.70 7.11 -18.71
CA GLY A 883 -20.29 5.82 -19.08
C GLY A 883 -21.63 5.98 -19.78
N ASN A 884 -22.49 6.85 -19.26
CA ASN A 884 -23.86 7.05 -19.75
C ASN A 884 -24.01 8.06 -20.91
N ASP A 885 -22.96 8.78 -21.31
CA ASP A 885 -22.95 9.70 -22.47
C ASP A 885 -22.31 9.01 -23.69
N ASP A 886 -23.13 8.58 -24.66
CA ASP A 886 -22.68 7.93 -25.90
C ASP A 886 -21.73 8.80 -26.76
N ASP A 887 -21.77 10.13 -26.63
CA ASP A 887 -20.88 11.02 -27.37
C ASP A 887 -19.49 11.19 -26.69
N ILE A 888 -19.30 10.64 -25.47
CA ILE A 888 -18.01 10.53 -24.79
C ILE A 888 -17.42 9.14 -25.09
N THR A 889 -16.23 9.10 -25.71
CA THR A 889 -15.53 7.86 -26.07
C THR A 889 -14.34 7.52 -25.17
N GLY A 890 -13.89 8.45 -24.32
CA GLY A 890 -12.88 8.17 -23.30
C GLY A 890 -12.66 9.27 -22.26
N VAL A 891 -11.83 9.00 -21.26
CA VAL A 891 -11.62 9.87 -20.08
C VAL A 891 -10.12 10.04 -19.77
N LEU A 892 -9.67 11.27 -19.52
CA LEU A 892 -8.35 11.55 -18.95
C LEU A 892 -8.48 12.06 -17.52
N VAL A 893 -7.75 11.46 -16.58
CA VAL A 893 -7.75 11.81 -15.16
C VAL A 893 -6.39 12.37 -14.75
N PHE A 894 -6.36 13.61 -14.25
CA PHE A 894 -5.14 14.32 -13.87
C PHE A 894 -5.05 14.50 -12.34
N ALA A 895 -3.89 14.18 -11.76
CA ALA A 895 -3.56 14.42 -10.36
C ALA A 895 -2.05 14.61 -10.19
N HIS A 896 -1.60 15.58 -9.38
CA HIS A 896 -0.16 15.85 -9.23
C HIS A 896 0.66 14.64 -8.75
N HIS A 897 0.23 13.93 -7.69
CA HIS A 897 0.95 12.76 -7.19
C HIS A 897 0.56 11.48 -7.94
N PRO A 898 1.51 10.71 -8.49
CA PRO A 898 1.26 9.41 -9.11
C PRO A 898 0.77 8.33 -8.15
N VAL A 899 0.04 7.35 -8.69
CA VAL A 899 -0.34 6.12 -7.96
C VAL A 899 0.86 5.23 -7.63
N ASP A 900 1.91 5.23 -8.46
CA ASP A 900 3.17 4.52 -8.21
C ASP A 900 4.33 5.34 -8.76
N ASP A 901 5.35 5.58 -7.93
CA ASP A 901 6.55 6.34 -8.29
C ASP A 901 7.59 5.38 -8.92
N PRO A 902 8.09 5.60 -10.14
CA PRO A 902 9.05 4.69 -10.77
C PRO A 902 10.42 4.67 -10.07
N LYS A 903 10.73 5.66 -9.20
CA LYS A 903 11.98 5.69 -8.45
C LYS A 903 12.01 4.59 -7.36
N PRO A 904 13.17 3.94 -7.11
CA PRO A 904 13.32 2.97 -6.01
C PRO A 904 13.02 3.54 -4.61
N SER A 905 13.04 4.86 -4.44
CA SER A 905 12.74 5.56 -3.18
C SER A 905 11.24 5.55 -2.84
N LYS A 906 10.35 5.44 -3.83
CA LYS A 906 8.89 5.45 -3.66
C LYS A 906 8.36 6.64 -2.85
N ASP A 907 9.06 7.77 -2.90
CA ASP A 907 8.85 8.95 -2.06
C ASP A 907 7.93 10.00 -2.70
N SER A 908 7.65 9.90 -4.00
CA SER A 908 6.83 10.84 -4.76
C SER A 908 5.46 10.30 -5.18
N GLN A 909 4.88 9.33 -4.45
CA GLN A 909 3.58 8.73 -4.79
C GLN A 909 2.49 9.04 -3.76
N ILE A 910 1.23 8.79 -4.11
CA ILE A 910 0.10 8.80 -3.17
C ILE A 910 0.45 7.94 -1.95
N SER A 911 0.52 8.61 -0.80
CA SER A 911 1.09 8.06 0.44
C SER A 911 0.20 7.00 1.10
N ASP A 912 -1.11 7.04 0.85
CA ASP A 912 -2.03 5.98 1.22
C ASP A 912 -2.08 4.93 0.09
N ARG A 913 -1.58 3.72 0.39
CA ARG A 913 -1.47 2.64 -0.60
C ARG A 913 -2.78 1.85 -0.81
N LEU A 914 -3.79 2.04 0.03
CA LEU A 914 -5.15 1.56 -0.22
C LEU A 914 -5.88 2.55 -1.14
N GLU A 915 -5.72 3.85 -0.90
CA GLU A 915 -6.26 4.91 -1.73
C GLU A 915 -5.73 4.85 -3.17
N ALA A 916 -4.40 4.72 -3.33
CA ALA A 916 -3.78 4.56 -4.65
C ALA A 916 -4.28 3.31 -5.40
N ARG A 917 -4.58 2.23 -4.67
CA ARG A 917 -5.10 0.98 -5.26
C ARG A 917 -6.55 1.12 -5.69
N ARG A 918 -7.42 1.59 -4.80
CA ARG A 918 -8.86 1.77 -5.06
C ARG A 918 -9.11 2.80 -6.17
N PHE A 919 -8.26 3.81 -6.30
CA PHE A 919 -8.25 4.70 -7.48
C PHE A 919 -7.92 3.94 -8.79
N ALA A 920 -6.86 3.14 -8.80
CA ALA A 920 -6.44 2.40 -10.00
C ALA A 920 -7.48 1.34 -10.43
N GLU A 921 -7.98 0.56 -9.46
CA GLU A 921 -9.08 -0.39 -9.65
C GLU A 921 -10.31 0.33 -10.25
N ARG A 922 -10.70 1.50 -9.71
CA ARG A 922 -11.84 2.28 -10.20
C ARG A 922 -11.71 2.77 -11.64
N LEU A 923 -10.49 3.05 -12.13
CA LEU A 923 -10.28 3.37 -13.55
C LEU A 923 -10.36 2.11 -14.42
N ALA A 924 -9.85 0.97 -13.94
CA ALA A 924 -9.92 -0.31 -14.65
C ALA A 924 -11.36 -0.84 -14.75
N GLU A 925 -12.15 -0.73 -13.68
CA GLU A 925 -13.59 -1.01 -13.63
C GLU A 925 -14.36 -0.20 -14.68
N PHE A 926 -14.16 1.12 -14.74
CA PHE A 926 -14.80 1.98 -15.74
C PHE A 926 -14.55 1.48 -17.17
N ARG A 927 -13.31 1.10 -17.50
CA ARG A 927 -12.95 0.53 -18.81
C ARG A 927 -13.59 -0.84 -19.05
N ALA A 928 -13.65 -1.68 -18.02
CA ALA A 928 -14.17 -3.04 -18.11
C ALA A 928 -15.71 -3.09 -18.25
N ASP A 929 -16.44 -2.17 -17.63
CA ASP A 929 -17.90 -2.07 -17.66
C ASP A 929 -18.43 -1.40 -18.94
N THR A 930 -17.79 -0.29 -19.32
CA THR A 930 -18.30 0.60 -20.38
C THR A 930 -17.67 0.31 -21.74
N GLY A 931 -16.55 -0.42 -21.79
CA GLY A 931 -15.75 -0.61 -23.00
C GLY A 931 -15.14 0.68 -23.55
N LYS A 932 -15.08 1.77 -22.75
CA LYS A 932 -14.49 3.08 -23.12
C LYS A 932 -13.08 3.21 -22.58
N SER A 933 -12.23 3.94 -23.30
CA SER A 933 -10.82 4.08 -22.94
C SER A 933 -10.58 5.15 -21.86
N ILE A 934 -9.55 4.94 -21.05
CA ILE A 934 -9.22 5.83 -19.93
C ILE A 934 -7.70 5.86 -19.68
N ALA A 935 -7.19 6.99 -19.22
CA ALA A 935 -5.81 7.15 -18.79
C ALA A 935 -5.66 8.08 -17.60
N ALA A 936 -4.62 7.85 -16.81
CA ALA A 936 -4.15 8.72 -15.73
C ALA A 936 -2.90 9.51 -16.15
N VAL A 937 -2.79 10.77 -15.71
CA VAL A 937 -1.64 11.64 -15.95
C VAL A 937 -1.23 12.32 -14.64
N SER A 938 0.07 12.30 -14.34
CA SER A 938 0.63 12.75 -13.06
C SER A 938 2.04 13.33 -13.17
N ALA A 939 2.58 13.90 -12.08
CA ALA A 939 3.84 14.62 -12.04
C ALA A 939 4.63 14.33 -10.74
N HIS A 940 5.20 15.34 -10.07
CA HIS A 940 5.83 15.30 -8.74
C HIS A 940 7.16 14.51 -8.62
N ALA A 941 7.26 13.36 -9.29
CA ALA A 941 8.39 12.44 -9.18
C ALA A 941 9.72 12.98 -9.76
N GLY A 942 9.67 14.07 -10.53
CA GLY A 942 10.83 14.74 -11.09
C GLY A 942 11.49 14.04 -12.27
N VAL A 943 10.77 13.12 -12.92
CA VAL A 943 11.18 12.32 -14.08
C VAL A 943 9.99 12.09 -15.01
N PHE A 944 10.24 12.02 -16.31
CA PHE A 944 9.27 11.48 -17.26
C PHE A 944 9.22 9.95 -17.16
N HIS A 945 8.04 9.34 -17.28
CA HIS A 945 7.87 7.89 -17.33
C HIS A 945 6.49 7.53 -17.92
N ALA A 946 6.31 6.30 -18.35
CA ALA A 946 4.97 5.76 -18.60
C ALA A 946 4.90 4.28 -18.25
N SER A 947 3.72 3.89 -17.76
CA SER A 947 3.35 2.52 -17.43
C SER A 947 1.87 2.29 -17.77
N SER A 948 1.38 1.09 -17.50
CA SER A 948 -0.03 0.74 -17.61
C SER A 948 -0.43 -0.24 -16.51
N PHE A 949 -1.72 -0.25 -16.17
CA PHE A 949 -2.36 -1.20 -15.27
C PHE A 949 -3.73 -1.56 -15.82
N ASP A 950 -4.04 -2.84 -15.96
CA ASP A 950 -5.32 -3.35 -16.50
C ASP A 950 -5.83 -2.65 -17.79
N GLY A 951 -4.87 -2.26 -18.63
CA GLY A 951 -5.03 -1.53 -19.90
C GLY A 951 -5.53 -0.08 -19.77
N VAL A 952 -5.35 0.54 -18.60
CA VAL A 952 -5.33 1.99 -18.38
C VAL A 952 -3.92 2.49 -18.65
N SER A 953 -3.76 3.53 -19.48
CA SER A 953 -2.45 4.21 -19.63
C SER A 953 -2.16 5.07 -18.41
N ASN A 954 -0.93 5.05 -17.90
CA ASN A 954 -0.50 5.86 -16.76
C ASN A 954 0.78 6.64 -17.13
N LEU A 955 0.61 7.94 -17.40
CA LEU A 955 1.69 8.84 -17.79
C LEU A 955 2.21 9.65 -16.59
N LEU A 956 3.53 9.81 -16.53
CA LEU A 956 4.24 10.63 -15.57
C LEU A 956 5.04 11.70 -16.32
N THR A 957 4.72 12.97 -16.07
CA THR A 957 5.47 14.12 -16.60
C THR A 957 6.61 14.50 -15.68
N GLY A 958 7.79 14.78 -16.25
CA GLY A 958 8.90 15.39 -15.53
C GLY A 958 8.79 16.92 -15.46
N ASN A 959 9.89 17.56 -15.08
CA ASN A 959 9.89 18.98 -14.74
C ASN A 959 9.97 19.88 -15.96
N SER A 960 9.21 20.98 -15.94
CA SER A 960 9.28 22.01 -16.97
C SER A 960 10.13 23.22 -16.59
N GLY A 961 10.27 23.55 -15.30
CA GLY A 961 11.10 24.69 -14.85
C GLY A 961 12.28 24.29 -13.96
N LYS A 962 12.05 23.41 -12.98
CA LYS A 962 13.02 23.01 -11.96
C LYS A 962 13.96 21.89 -12.43
N SER A 963 15.19 21.85 -11.90
CA SER A 963 16.16 20.77 -12.11
C SER A 963 15.55 19.37 -11.86
N PRO A 964 15.66 18.40 -12.81
CA PRO A 964 15.13 17.05 -12.67
C PRO A 964 15.66 16.26 -11.48
N SER A 965 14.82 15.40 -10.90
CA SER A 965 15.11 14.61 -9.68
C SER A 965 15.75 13.24 -9.95
N GLY A 966 15.89 12.85 -11.22
CA GLY A 966 16.47 11.58 -11.65
C GLY A 966 17.64 11.70 -12.63
N LEU A 967 18.23 10.55 -12.96
CA LEU A 967 19.22 10.42 -14.02
C LEU A 967 18.55 10.44 -15.41
N PRO A 968 19.20 10.93 -16.48
CA PRO A 968 18.59 11.09 -17.81
C PRO A 968 17.94 9.82 -18.38
N GLU A 969 18.62 8.68 -18.27
CA GLU A 969 18.15 7.37 -18.74
C GLU A 969 16.98 6.79 -17.93
N ASN A 970 16.63 7.43 -16.82
CA ASN A 970 15.44 7.17 -16.01
C ASN A 970 14.43 8.33 -16.13
N GLY A 971 14.43 9.07 -17.25
CA GLY A 971 13.52 10.19 -17.52
C GLY A 971 13.89 11.52 -16.87
N GLY A 972 15.10 11.64 -16.31
CA GLY A 972 15.59 12.86 -15.68
C GLY A 972 16.08 13.91 -16.68
N PHE A 973 15.16 14.65 -17.29
CA PHE A 973 15.43 15.82 -18.13
C PHE A 973 14.29 16.85 -18.01
N THR A 974 14.54 18.10 -18.41
CA THR A 974 13.49 19.14 -18.46
C THR A 974 12.73 19.13 -19.77
N GLY A 975 11.42 19.42 -19.72
CA GLY A 975 10.53 19.41 -20.89
C GLY A 975 9.05 19.52 -20.53
N TRP A 976 8.20 19.09 -21.45
CA TRP A 976 6.74 18.99 -21.32
C TRP A 976 6.21 17.80 -22.17
N ALA A 977 4.90 17.56 -22.19
CA ALA A 977 4.31 16.48 -22.98
C ALA A 977 3.07 16.91 -23.77
N MET A 978 2.91 16.38 -24.99
CA MET A 978 1.70 16.51 -25.79
C MET A 978 0.94 15.18 -25.80
N LEU A 979 -0.30 15.18 -25.30
CA LEU A 979 -1.20 14.03 -25.38
C LEU A 979 -1.94 14.07 -26.72
N GLY A 980 -1.63 13.13 -27.60
CA GLY A 980 -2.35 12.89 -28.84
C GLY A 980 -3.49 11.90 -28.62
N ILE A 981 -4.72 12.31 -28.90
CA ILE A 981 -5.91 11.50 -28.68
C ILE A 981 -6.65 11.35 -30.01
N GLU A 982 -7.08 10.12 -30.32
CA GLU A 982 -7.96 9.81 -31.44
C GLU A 982 -9.30 9.30 -30.91
N PRO A 983 -10.32 10.17 -30.74
CA PRO A 983 -11.59 9.78 -30.13
C PRO A 983 -12.33 8.70 -30.90
N GLY A 984 -12.07 8.53 -32.21
CA GLY A 984 -12.63 7.44 -33.02
C GLY A 984 -12.19 6.04 -32.58
N ALA A 985 -11.09 5.91 -31.84
CA ALA A 985 -10.59 4.66 -31.27
C ALA A 985 -10.93 4.47 -29.78
N GLY A 986 -11.65 5.42 -29.15
CA GLY A 986 -11.89 5.39 -27.70
C GLY A 986 -12.80 4.25 -27.22
N VAL A 987 -13.75 3.80 -28.04
CA VAL A 987 -14.65 2.68 -27.70
C VAL A 987 -14.03 1.37 -28.18
N VAL A 988 -13.56 0.56 -27.22
CA VAL A 988 -12.77 -0.66 -27.44
C VAL A 988 -13.54 -1.95 -27.09
N GLY A 989 -14.61 -1.85 -26.31
CA GLY A 989 -15.48 -2.97 -25.94
C GLY A 989 -14.86 -4.00 -24.99
N ASP A 990 -15.53 -5.15 -24.86
CA ASP A 990 -15.27 -6.16 -23.81
C ASP A 990 -14.00 -7.01 -24.04
N ALA A 991 -13.45 -6.98 -25.26
CA ALA A 991 -12.31 -7.77 -25.72
C ALA A 991 -11.34 -6.92 -26.57
N PRO A 992 -10.68 -5.91 -25.97
CA PRO A 992 -9.74 -5.04 -26.67
C PRO A 992 -8.48 -5.79 -27.11
N ASP A 993 -7.97 -5.48 -28.30
CA ASP A 993 -6.63 -5.91 -28.76
C ASP A 993 -5.55 -5.27 -27.85
N PRO A 994 -4.74 -6.07 -27.12
CA PRO A 994 -3.80 -5.56 -26.13
C PRO A 994 -2.76 -4.60 -26.71
N VAL A 995 -2.45 -3.53 -25.97
CA VAL A 995 -1.60 -2.38 -26.39
C VAL A 995 -2.20 -1.58 -27.53
N VAL A 996 -2.62 -2.21 -28.63
CA VAL A 996 -3.14 -1.54 -29.83
C VAL A 996 -4.34 -0.67 -29.46
N SER A 997 -5.38 -1.23 -28.86
CA SER A 997 -6.61 -0.48 -28.56
C SER A 997 -6.37 0.72 -27.64
N ARG A 998 -5.47 0.57 -26.66
CA ARG A 998 -5.09 1.63 -25.70
C ARG A 998 -4.28 2.75 -26.37
N THR A 999 -3.32 2.37 -27.21
CA THR A 999 -2.36 3.30 -27.84
C THR A 999 -2.81 3.81 -29.21
N ASP A 1000 -3.90 3.28 -29.75
CA ASP A 1000 -4.62 3.86 -30.87
C ASP A 1000 -5.56 4.97 -30.39
N TRP A 1001 -6.18 4.84 -29.21
CA TRP A 1001 -6.92 5.95 -28.60
C TRP A 1001 -6.01 7.08 -28.10
N MET A 1002 -4.92 6.79 -27.37
CA MET A 1002 -4.09 7.82 -26.74
C MET A 1002 -2.59 7.50 -26.79
N ARG A 1003 -1.76 8.48 -27.18
CA ARG A 1003 -0.30 8.47 -27.01
C ARG A 1003 0.20 9.80 -26.46
N ALA A 1004 1.44 9.79 -25.97
CA ALA A 1004 2.15 10.96 -25.47
C ALA A 1004 3.44 11.18 -26.28
N GLU A 1005 3.61 12.37 -26.81
CA GLU A 1005 4.91 12.88 -27.23
C GLU A 1005 5.55 13.60 -26.04
N VAL A 1006 6.79 13.24 -25.69
CA VAL A 1006 7.54 13.82 -24.58
C VAL A 1006 8.61 14.75 -25.14
N THR A 1007 8.31 16.04 -25.12
CA THR A 1007 9.10 17.10 -25.75
C THR A 1007 10.11 17.66 -24.74
N PRO A 1008 11.42 17.36 -24.85
CA PRO A 1008 12.42 17.96 -23.96
C PRO A 1008 12.65 19.43 -24.33
N ARG A 1009 13.10 20.24 -23.36
CA ARG A 1009 13.75 21.52 -23.66
C ARG A 1009 15.13 21.25 -24.25
N VAL A 1010 15.45 21.91 -25.37
CA VAL A 1010 16.69 21.71 -26.13
C VAL A 1010 17.36 23.05 -26.41
N ASP A 1011 18.62 23.20 -25.99
CA ASP A 1011 19.52 24.30 -26.38
C ASP A 1011 20.26 23.96 -27.70
N ALA A 1012 20.56 22.68 -27.93
CA ALA A 1012 21.13 22.13 -29.17
C ALA A 1012 21.06 20.58 -29.19
N VAL A 1013 21.06 19.98 -30.40
CA VAL A 1013 21.18 18.52 -30.62
C VAL A 1013 22.55 18.16 -31.19
N THR A 1014 23.17 17.09 -30.69
CA THR A 1014 24.42 16.50 -31.20
C THR A 1014 24.21 15.05 -31.59
N LEU A 1015 24.77 14.65 -32.73
CA LEU A 1015 24.67 13.29 -33.29
C LEU A 1015 26.08 12.72 -33.48
N GLY A 1016 26.31 11.49 -33.00
CA GLY A 1016 27.63 10.86 -32.89
C GLY A 1016 28.47 11.45 -31.76
N ALA A 1017 27.86 11.68 -30.58
CA ALA A 1017 28.48 12.39 -29.46
C ALA A 1017 29.58 11.58 -28.75
N SER A 1018 29.38 10.27 -28.64
CA SER A 1018 30.32 9.31 -28.05
C SER A 1018 31.08 8.52 -29.13
N VAL A 1019 30.43 8.25 -30.26
CA VAL A 1019 31.03 7.57 -31.42
C VAL A 1019 30.77 8.40 -32.68
N PRO A 1020 31.81 8.97 -33.33
CA PRO A 1020 31.64 9.73 -34.57
C PRO A 1020 31.01 8.87 -35.67
N ILE A 1021 29.91 9.34 -36.26
CA ILE A 1021 29.27 8.67 -37.39
C ILE A 1021 30.23 8.63 -38.59
N PRO A 1022 30.39 7.47 -39.27
CA PRO A 1022 31.29 7.36 -40.40
C PRO A 1022 30.70 8.00 -41.66
N ALA A 1023 31.47 8.85 -42.33
CA ALA A 1023 31.07 9.49 -43.59
C ALA A 1023 30.95 8.50 -44.78
N ALA A 1024 31.45 7.27 -44.63
CA ALA A 1024 31.30 6.20 -45.62
C ALA A 1024 31.19 4.82 -44.94
N MET A 1025 30.45 3.91 -45.55
CA MET A 1025 30.24 2.52 -45.08
C MET A 1025 30.26 1.52 -46.24
N THR A 1026 30.42 0.24 -45.93
CA THR A 1026 30.29 -0.89 -46.86
C THR A 1026 28.92 -1.56 -46.74
N VAL A 1027 28.38 -2.13 -47.82
CA VAL A 1027 27.04 -2.77 -47.77
C VAL A 1027 27.07 -3.99 -46.85
N GLY A 1028 26.14 -4.04 -45.88
CA GLY A 1028 26.09 -5.04 -44.81
C GLY A 1028 26.86 -4.64 -43.54
N GLU A 1029 27.61 -3.54 -43.56
CA GLU A 1029 28.23 -2.98 -42.36
C GLU A 1029 27.17 -2.44 -41.39
N SER A 1030 27.43 -2.54 -40.10
CA SER A 1030 26.58 -1.96 -39.05
C SER A 1030 27.45 -1.31 -37.98
N VAL A 1031 27.08 -0.09 -37.58
CA VAL A 1031 27.78 0.70 -36.56
C VAL A 1031 26.79 1.20 -35.51
N SER A 1032 27.26 1.31 -34.27
CA SER A 1032 26.53 2.04 -33.23
C SER A 1032 26.59 3.54 -33.49
N ILE A 1033 25.45 4.21 -33.31
CA ILE A 1033 25.30 5.66 -33.30
C ILE A 1033 24.64 6.08 -32.00
N ASP A 1034 25.02 7.25 -31.48
CA ASP A 1034 24.43 7.85 -30.30
C ASP A 1034 24.06 9.32 -30.57
N ALA A 1035 23.16 9.87 -29.77
CA ALA A 1035 22.78 11.27 -29.85
C ALA A 1035 22.52 11.85 -28.46
N THR A 1036 22.76 13.14 -28.32
CA THR A 1036 22.56 13.89 -27.07
C THR A 1036 21.93 15.25 -27.36
N ILE A 1037 21.23 15.79 -26.38
CA ILE A 1037 20.85 17.21 -26.32
C ILE A 1037 21.66 17.92 -25.24
N SER A 1038 21.90 19.21 -25.41
CA SER A 1038 22.22 20.11 -24.29
C SER A 1038 20.95 20.84 -23.86
N GLN A 1039 20.77 21.03 -22.54
CA GLN A 1039 19.72 21.86 -21.96
C GLN A 1039 20.22 22.61 -20.73
N ASP A 1040 19.43 23.57 -20.25
CA ASP A 1040 19.60 24.25 -18.96
C ASP A 1040 20.99 24.86 -18.72
N GLY A 1041 21.63 25.34 -19.80
CA GLY A 1041 22.97 25.95 -19.74
C GLY A 1041 24.13 24.96 -19.79
N GLY A 1042 23.91 23.74 -20.31
CA GLY A 1042 24.98 22.77 -20.64
C GLY A 1042 24.84 21.39 -20.02
N ARG A 1043 23.70 21.04 -19.41
CA ARG A 1043 23.37 19.66 -19.03
C ARG A 1043 23.26 18.82 -20.30
N ILE A 1044 24.16 17.84 -20.46
CA ILE A 1044 24.08 16.88 -21.57
C ILE A 1044 23.15 15.73 -21.17
N VAL A 1045 22.20 15.40 -22.04
CA VAL A 1045 21.18 14.35 -21.87
C VAL A 1045 21.19 13.45 -23.10
N PRO A 1046 21.32 12.11 -22.97
CA PRO A 1046 21.16 11.19 -24.09
C PRO A 1046 19.75 11.23 -24.70
N VAL A 1047 19.66 11.10 -26.02
CA VAL A 1047 18.37 10.95 -26.72
C VAL A 1047 17.95 9.48 -26.67
N GLY A 1048 16.85 9.20 -25.95
CA GLY A 1048 16.28 7.86 -25.78
C GLY A 1048 15.03 7.91 -24.91
N TRP A 1049 14.27 6.80 -24.86
CA TRP A 1049 13.04 6.70 -24.05
C TRP A 1049 13.33 7.13 -22.59
N PRO A 1050 12.46 7.95 -21.96
CA PRO A 1050 11.11 8.36 -22.36
C PRO A 1050 11.03 9.59 -23.29
N MET A 1051 12.15 10.10 -23.82
CA MET A 1051 12.15 11.24 -24.75
C MET A 1051 11.56 10.86 -26.12
N SER A 1052 10.76 11.76 -26.70
CA SER A 1052 10.35 11.66 -28.11
C SER A 1052 11.37 12.30 -29.05
N ALA A 1053 11.68 11.61 -30.14
CA ALA A 1053 12.58 12.06 -31.19
C ALA A 1053 11.98 11.77 -32.58
N GLN A 1054 12.54 12.36 -33.63
CA GLN A 1054 12.21 12.02 -35.01
C GLN A 1054 13.48 11.68 -35.79
N TRP A 1055 13.74 10.39 -35.98
CA TRP A 1055 14.78 9.90 -36.87
C TRP A 1055 14.25 9.77 -38.30
N GLY A 1056 15.12 9.88 -39.30
CA GLY A 1056 14.77 9.63 -40.70
C GLY A 1056 15.79 10.23 -41.66
N GLY A 1057 15.29 10.79 -42.77
CA GLY A 1057 16.10 11.49 -43.79
C GLY A 1057 16.16 10.78 -45.14
N ASP A 1058 16.99 11.31 -46.05
CA ASP A 1058 17.01 10.88 -47.45
C ASP A 1058 17.71 9.52 -47.62
N ALA A 1059 17.02 8.58 -48.27
CA ALA A 1059 17.43 7.18 -48.44
C ALA A 1059 17.67 6.41 -47.12
N VAL A 1060 17.07 6.87 -46.01
CA VAL A 1060 17.06 6.18 -44.70
C VAL A 1060 15.69 5.53 -44.47
N VAL A 1061 15.68 4.31 -43.95
CA VAL A 1061 14.49 3.70 -43.32
C VAL A 1061 14.68 3.62 -41.81
N VAL A 1062 13.67 4.03 -41.05
CA VAL A 1062 13.60 3.80 -39.60
C VAL A 1062 12.87 2.48 -39.36
N ASP A 1063 13.47 1.60 -38.57
CA ASP A 1063 12.89 0.35 -38.10
C ASP A 1063 13.34 0.18 -36.66
N ASP A 1064 12.49 0.63 -35.73
CA ASP A 1064 12.62 0.48 -34.28
C ASP A 1064 12.01 -0.84 -33.77
N GLY A 1065 11.41 -1.65 -34.64
CA GLY A 1065 10.67 -2.86 -34.31
C GLY A 1065 9.23 -2.64 -33.82
N SER A 1066 8.72 -1.40 -33.82
CA SER A 1066 7.37 -1.07 -33.35
C SER A 1066 6.24 -1.62 -34.24
N VAL A 1067 5.00 -1.53 -33.74
CA VAL A 1067 3.77 -1.78 -34.49
C VAL A 1067 3.04 -0.45 -34.64
N VAL A 1068 2.75 -0.07 -35.88
CA VAL A 1068 1.96 1.14 -36.19
C VAL A 1068 0.46 0.82 -36.14
N PRO A 1069 -0.41 1.78 -35.75
CA PRO A 1069 -1.84 1.59 -35.44
C PRO A 1069 -2.64 0.63 -36.34
N SER A 1070 -2.36 0.62 -37.65
CA SER A 1070 -2.93 -0.31 -38.63
C SER A 1070 -2.68 -1.83 -38.41
N GLY A 1071 -2.12 -2.26 -37.28
CA GLY A 1071 -1.74 -3.64 -36.98
C GLY A 1071 -0.51 -4.14 -37.76
N ALA A 1072 0.12 -3.28 -38.56
CA ALA A 1072 1.35 -3.58 -39.28
C ALA A 1072 2.57 -3.30 -38.39
N ARG A 1073 3.56 -4.19 -38.40
CA ARG A 1073 4.91 -3.83 -37.92
C ARG A 1073 5.49 -2.71 -38.78
N ALA A 1074 6.30 -1.84 -38.18
CA ALA A 1074 7.15 -0.89 -38.89
C ALA A 1074 8.16 -1.66 -39.77
N PHE A 1075 7.75 -1.97 -41.00
CA PHE A 1075 8.50 -2.65 -42.06
C PHE A 1075 9.33 -3.88 -41.65
N SER A 1076 8.69 -5.06 -41.68
CA SER A 1076 9.45 -6.31 -41.57
C SER A 1076 10.52 -6.40 -42.68
N ALA A 1077 11.72 -6.88 -42.34
CA ALA A 1077 12.90 -6.91 -43.22
C ALA A 1077 12.77 -7.77 -44.51
N ALA A 1078 11.58 -8.30 -44.81
CA ALA A 1078 11.26 -8.98 -46.06
C ALA A 1078 10.72 -8.04 -47.15
N GLU A 1079 10.15 -6.89 -46.80
CA GLU A 1079 9.61 -5.91 -47.77
C GLU A 1079 10.58 -4.74 -47.96
N ALA A 1080 11.60 -4.97 -48.78
CA ALA A 1080 12.61 -3.97 -49.09
C ALA A 1080 12.00 -2.75 -49.81
N VAL A 1081 12.07 -1.58 -49.18
CA VAL A 1081 11.94 -0.28 -49.86
C VAL A 1081 13.09 -0.21 -50.89
N PRO A 1082 12.85 -0.24 -52.22
CA PRO A 1082 13.91 -0.51 -53.20
C PRO A 1082 14.94 0.61 -53.44
N ALA A 1083 15.01 1.58 -52.52
CA ALA A 1083 15.85 2.77 -52.56
C ALA A 1083 16.42 3.16 -51.18
N ALA A 1084 16.24 2.33 -50.15
CA ALA A 1084 16.89 2.55 -48.86
C ALA A 1084 18.39 2.17 -48.94
N VAL A 1085 19.24 3.08 -48.50
CA VAL A 1085 20.71 2.95 -48.45
C VAL A 1085 21.15 2.68 -47.01
N LEU A 1086 20.47 3.26 -46.02
CA LEU A 1086 20.65 3.00 -44.59
C LEU A 1086 19.36 2.54 -43.92
N ARG A 1087 19.49 1.68 -42.91
CA ARG A 1087 18.45 1.35 -41.92
C ARG A 1087 18.93 1.78 -40.55
N VAL A 1088 18.14 2.60 -39.84
CA VAL A 1088 18.41 3.00 -38.45
C VAL A 1088 17.39 2.36 -37.51
N ASN A 1089 17.87 1.82 -36.38
CA ASN A 1089 17.05 1.37 -35.27
C ASN A 1089 17.37 2.23 -34.03
N PRO A 1090 16.53 3.24 -33.72
CA PRO A 1090 16.73 4.14 -32.58
C PRO A 1090 16.82 3.43 -31.22
N VAL A 1091 16.06 2.34 -31.02
CA VAL A 1091 15.98 1.62 -29.73
C VAL A 1091 17.29 0.89 -29.38
N THR A 1092 18.05 0.44 -30.39
CA THR A 1092 19.34 -0.24 -30.21
C THR A 1092 20.54 0.65 -30.57
N GLY A 1093 20.30 1.90 -30.98
CA GLY A 1093 21.33 2.80 -31.51
C GLY A 1093 22.08 2.24 -32.73
N MET A 1094 21.46 1.37 -33.53
CA MET A 1094 22.14 0.64 -34.59
C MET A 1094 21.86 1.22 -35.98
N LEU A 1095 22.92 1.50 -36.74
CA LEU A 1095 22.85 1.97 -38.12
C LEU A 1095 23.46 0.93 -39.07
N THR A 1096 22.67 0.40 -39.99
CA THR A 1096 23.07 -0.64 -40.95
C THR A 1096 23.05 -0.12 -42.39
N ALA A 1097 24.12 -0.34 -43.13
CA ALA A 1097 24.20 -0.09 -44.57
C ALA A 1097 23.48 -1.19 -45.35
N THR A 1098 22.42 -0.84 -46.08
CA THR A 1098 21.50 -1.80 -46.74
C THR A 1098 21.57 -1.79 -48.27
N GLY A 1099 22.10 -0.74 -48.89
CA GLY A 1099 22.30 -0.63 -50.34
C GLY A 1099 23.36 0.40 -50.72
N GLU A 1100 23.87 0.34 -51.94
CA GLU A 1100 24.85 1.30 -52.47
C GLU A 1100 24.20 2.66 -52.77
N GLY A 1101 24.88 3.76 -52.43
CA GLY A 1101 24.39 5.13 -52.70
C GLY A 1101 24.85 6.15 -51.66
N THR A 1102 24.19 7.31 -51.64
CA THR A 1102 24.39 8.32 -50.58
C THR A 1102 23.07 8.48 -49.82
N ALA A 1103 23.14 8.54 -48.50
CA ALA A 1103 22.02 8.79 -47.61
C ALA A 1103 22.32 10.00 -46.70
N THR A 1104 21.25 10.64 -46.22
CA THR A 1104 21.33 11.68 -45.20
C THR A 1104 20.51 11.25 -44.01
N ILE A 1105 21.15 10.93 -42.88
CA ILE A 1105 20.43 10.71 -41.62
C ILE A 1105 20.08 12.05 -40.99
N ARG A 1106 18.82 12.19 -40.58
CA ARG A 1106 18.25 13.36 -39.89
C ARG A 1106 17.76 12.91 -38.52
N LEU A 1107 17.99 13.76 -37.52
CA LEU A 1107 17.42 13.66 -36.18
C LEU A 1107 16.83 15.02 -35.81
N THR A 1108 15.56 15.05 -35.41
CA THR A 1108 14.90 16.22 -34.81
C THR A 1108 14.46 15.88 -33.38
N VAL A 1109 14.71 16.77 -32.42
CA VAL A 1109 14.35 16.63 -31.00
C VAL A 1109 13.99 18.02 -30.46
N GLY A 1110 12.81 18.16 -29.83
CA GLY A 1110 12.36 19.46 -29.30
C GLY A 1110 12.23 20.58 -30.35
N GLY A 1111 12.06 20.22 -31.63
CA GLY A 1111 12.07 21.16 -32.77
C GLY A 1111 13.45 21.47 -33.36
N GLU A 1112 14.55 21.23 -32.62
CA GLU A 1112 15.92 21.40 -33.12
C GLU A 1112 16.36 20.19 -33.96
N GLN A 1113 17.14 20.42 -35.02
CA GLN A 1113 17.46 19.42 -36.05
C GLN A 1113 18.97 19.32 -36.34
N VAL A 1114 19.46 18.09 -36.48
CA VAL A 1114 20.81 17.77 -36.96
C VAL A 1114 20.77 16.77 -38.13
N GLU A 1115 21.73 16.88 -39.05
CA GLU A 1115 21.86 15.98 -40.22
C GLU A 1115 23.31 15.50 -40.38
N HIS A 1116 23.49 14.29 -40.93
CA HIS A 1116 24.78 13.73 -41.31
C HIS A 1116 24.67 12.96 -42.64
N ILE A 1117 25.66 13.09 -43.53
CA ILE A 1117 25.65 12.48 -44.87
C ILE A 1117 26.63 11.31 -44.91
N ILE A 1118 26.18 10.15 -45.40
CA ILE A 1118 26.97 8.90 -45.48
C ILE A 1118 26.93 8.35 -46.89
N THR A 1119 28.09 7.92 -47.42
CA THR A 1119 28.18 7.24 -48.73
C THR A 1119 28.47 5.76 -48.56
N VAL A 1120 27.57 4.91 -49.05
CA VAL A 1120 27.68 3.45 -48.98
C VAL A 1120 28.18 2.88 -50.31
N GLY A 1121 29.22 2.04 -50.26
CA GLY A 1121 29.72 1.29 -51.42
C GLY A 1121 30.85 1.98 -52.21
N ALA A 1122 31.41 3.07 -51.69
CA ALA A 1122 32.65 3.64 -52.24
C ALA A 1122 33.87 2.84 -51.74
N ASP A 1123 34.67 2.30 -52.67
CA ASP A 1123 36.01 1.78 -52.38
C ASP A 1123 36.89 2.95 -51.90
N PRO A 1124 37.50 2.92 -50.70
CA PRO A 1124 38.17 4.08 -50.12
C PRO A 1124 39.40 4.48 -50.95
N GLU A 1125 39.31 5.62 -51.66
CA GLU A 1125 40.43 6.14 -52.44
C GLU A 1125 41.65 6.35 -51.53
N VAL A 1126 42.76 5.68 -51.88
CA VAL A 1126 44.01 5.70 -51.12
C VAL A 1126 44.50 7.15 -50.98
N PRO A 1127 44.70 7.66 -49.75
CA PRO A 1127 45.21 9.01 -49.55
C PRO A 1127 46.54 9.21 -50.27
N THR A 1128 46.64 10.27 -51.08
CA THR A 1128 47.86 10.56 -51.83
C THR A 1128 49.00 11.00 -50.91
N ASP A 1129 50.14 10.35 -51.07
CA ASP A 1129 51.39 10.49 -50.30
C ASP A 1129 51.82 11.98 -50.09
N PRO A 1130 51.95 12.46 -48.84
CA PRO A 1130 52.45 13.81 -48.55
C PRO A 1130 53.98 13.89 -48.65
N GLU A 1131 54.50 14.98 -49.20
CA GLU A 1131 55.94 15.13 -49.50
C GLU A 1131 56.86 15.02 -48.27
N VAL A 1132 57.99 14.32 -48.43
CA VAL A 1132 58.99 14.05 -47.39
C VAL A 1132 59.91 15.25 -47.11
N PRO A 1133 60.01 15.73 -45.86
CA PRO A 1133 61.12 16.54 -45.35
C PRO A 1133 62.22 15.66 -44.72
N THR A 1134 63.42 16.21 -44.53
CA THR A 1134 64.65 15.46 -44.22
C THR A 1134 64.99 15.29 -42.73
N ASP A 1135 65.95 14.37 -42.47
CA ASP A 1135 66.57 14.00 -41.19
C ASP A 1135 67.08 15.19 -40.31
N PRO A 1136 67.31 14.98 -38.99
CA PRO A 1136 67.32 16.03 -37.98
C PRO A 1136 68.70 16.57 -37.56
N GLU A 1137 68.71 17.70 -36.84
CA GLU A 1137 69.88 18.21 -36.09
C GLU A 1137 69.72 18.06 -34.56
N VAL A 1138 70.86 18.09 -33.87
CA VAL A 1138 71.02 17.63 -32.48
C VAL A 1138 70.95 18.80 -31.48
N PRO A 1139 70.25 18.68 -30.32
CA PRO A 1139 70.27 19.69 -29.26
C PRO A 1139 71.62 19.73 -28.51
N THR A 1140 72.07 20.94 -28.16
CA THR A 1140 73.21 21.17 -27.25
C THR A 1140 72.80 22.00 -26.04
N ASP A 1141 73.33 21.66 -24.88
CA ASP A 1141 73.03 22.25 -23.56
C ASP A 1141 74.02 23.42 -23.21
N PRO A 1142 74.06 24.05 -22.01
CA PRO A 1142 73.77 25.49 -21.93
C PRO A 1142 74.83 26.34 -21.18
N GLU A 1143 74.76 27.68 -21.27
CA GLU A 1143 75.52 28.58 -20.38
C GLU A 1143 74.70 29.79 -19.86
N LYS A 1144 75.08 30.26 -18.67
CA LYS A 1144 74.56 31.48 -17.99
C LYS A 1144 75.36 32.72 -18.40
N PRO A 1145 74.87 33.93 -18.06
CA PRO A 1145 75.59 34.70 -17.03
C PRO A 1145 74.68 35.35 -15.97
N VAL A 1146 75.21 36.30 -15.19
CA VAL A 1146 74.71 36.72 -13.86
C VAL A 1146 74.81 38.25 -13.69
N ASP A 1147 73.84 38.83 -12.94
CA ASP A 1147 73.76 40.06 -12.10
C ASP A 1147 74.81 41.22 -12.22
N PRO A 1148 74.41 42.49 -11.95
CA PRO A 1148 74.84 43.09 -10.67
C PRO A 1148 73.90 44.14 -9.99
N GLU A 1149 74.22 44.42 -8.72
CA GLU A 1149 73.45 45.18 -7.71
C GLU A 1149 73.56 46.74 -7.71
N GLN A 1150 72.55 47.40 -7.11
CA GLN A 1150 72.62 48.59 -6.21
C GLN A 1150 73.26 49.92 -6.72
N PRO A 1151 73.26 51.05 -5.94
CA PRO A 1151 72.65 51.41 -4.64
C PRO A 1151 71.61 52.58 -4.78
N THR A 1152 71.15 53.39 -3.81
CA THR A 1152 71.50 53.71 -2.39
C THR A 1152 70.30 54.33 -1.63
N ASP A 1153 70.41 54.47 -0.29
CA ASP A 1153 69.60 55.30 0.65
C ASP A 1153 70.60 56.21 1.46
N PRO A 1154 70.36 56.86 2.64
CA PRO A 1154 69.15 57.25 3.41
C PRO A 1154 69.16 58.71 4.00
N GLU A 1155 68.14 59.08 4.80
CA GLU A 1155 68.17 59.93 6.05
C GLU A 1155 66.71 60.16 6.55
N GLY A 1156 66.32 60.23 7.84
CA GLY A 1156 67.02 60.20 9.15
C GLY A 1156 66.04 59.94 10.34
N PRO A 1157 66.45 59.98 11.64
CA PRO A 1157 65.93 59.05 12.67
C PRO A 1157 65.44 59.59 14.05
N VAL A 1158 64.65 58.76 14.76
CA VAL A 1158 64.65 58.42 16.25
C VAL A 1158 63.70 57.20 16.43
N ASP A 1159 64.02 56.03 17.04
CA ASP A 1159 64.78 55.62 18.24
C ASP A 1159 64.00 55.82 19.57
N SER A 1160 63.85 54.86 20.51
CA SER A 1160 64.28 53.44 20.69
C SER A 1160 63.21 52.67 21.54
N GLY A 1161 63.20 51.33 21.71
CA GLY A 1161 64.05 50.22 21.23
C GLY A 1161 63.67 48.85 21.88
N ASP A 1162 64.33 47.77 21.43
CA ASP A 1162 64.30 46.35 21.90
C ASP A 1162 62.98 45.54 21.88
N GLY A 1163 63.04 44.26 21.44
CA GLY A 1163 61.90 43.33 21.55
C GLY A 1163 62.07 41.91 20.96
N ALA A 1164 62.40 41.81 19.66
CA ALA A 1164 62.70 40.59 18.87
C ALA A 1164 61.58 39.58 18.50
N ALA A 1165 61.59 39.24 17.20
CA ALA A 1165 61.45 37.90 16.59
C ALA A 1165 60.08 37.28 16.19
N ASP A 1166 59.91 37.28 14.86
CA ASP A 1166 59.49 36.16 13.98
C ASP A 1166 58.01 35.93 13.61
N ALA A 1167 57.81 35.19 12.50
CA ALA A 1167 56.69 35.35 11.56
C ALA A 1167 55.63 34.23 11.55
N GLY A 1168 54.47 34.56 10.94
CA GLY A 1168 53.36 33.65 10.63
C GLY A 1168 52.39 34.30 9.64
N SER A 1169 51.66 33.50 8.85
CA SER A 1169 50.80 33.97 7.73
C SER A 1169 49.30 33.86 8.02
N ASP A 1170 48.51 34.57 7.20
CA ASP A 1170 47.08 34.42 6.88
C ASP A 1170 46.04 34.40 8.01
N GLY A 1171 45.00 35.25 7.89
CA GLY A 1171 43.81 35.16 8.73
C GLY A 1171 42.86 36.36 8.70
N GLU A 1172 41.56 36.05 8.78
CA GLU A 1172 40.44 36.86 9.28
C GLU A 1172 40.14 38.26 8.68
N LEU A 1173 39.04 38.33 7.92
CA LEU A 1173 38.18 39.51 7.88
C LEU A 1173 37.08 39.36 8.94
N ALA A 1174 37.01 40.31 9.88
CA ALA A 1174 36.10 40.23 11.02
C ALA A 1174 34.75 40.95 10.81
N THR A 1175 33.75 40.44 11.53
CA THR A 1175 32.34 40.89 11.68
C THR A 1175 32.16 42.39 12.03
N THR A 1176 30.96 42.98 11.89
CA THR A 1176 29.94 43.02 12.98
C THR A 1176 28.64 43.75 12.58
N GLY A 1177 27.50 43.44 13.23
CA GLY A 1177 26.68 44.53 13.81
C GLY A 1177 25.16 44.70 13.57
N ALA A 1178 24.31 43.71 13.88
CA ALA A 1178 22.96 43.89 14.51
C ALA A 1178 21.84 44.69 13.74
N ASP A 1179 20.55 44.76 14.15
CA ASP A 1179 19.90 44.37 15.43
C ASP A 1179 18.34 44.13 15.36
N THR A 1180 17.80 43.44 16.39
CA THR A 1180 16.41 43.47 16.96
C THR A 1180 15.11 42.87 16.32
N LEU A 1181 14.54 41.88 17.06
CA LEU A 1181 13.15 41.76 17.62
C LEU A 1181 11.94 41.01 16.93
N ARG A 1182 11.67 39.78 17.44
CA ARG A 1182 10.45 39.30 18.20
C ARG A 1182 9.11 38.79 17.56
N VAL A 1183 8.71 37.58 18.04
CA VAL A 1183 7.41 37.14 18.68
C VAL A 1183 6.50 36.08 18.00
N LEU A 1184 6.29 34.94 18.73
CA LEU A 1184 5.25 33.86 18.77
C LEU A 1184 4.48 33.42 17.48
N GLY A 1185 4.13 32.13 17.24
CA GLY A 1185 4.46 30.84 17.89
C GLY A 1185 3.29 29.81 18.02
N VAL A 1186 3.61 28.53 18.38
CA VAL A 1186 2.77 27.51 19.10
C VAL A 1186 2.07 26.34 18.31
N LEU A 1187 2.32 25.08 18.79
CA LEU A 1187 1.62 23.76 18.63
C LEU A 1187 1.60 22.99 17.26
N LEU A 1188 1.40 21.65 17.21
CA LEU A 1188 2.25 20.49 17.64
C LEU A 1188 1.47 19.14 17.77
N VAL A 1189 1.85 18.13 16.95
CA VAL A 1189 1.98 16.65 17.16
C VAL A 1189 0.96 15.79 17.98
N ALA A 1190 0.50 14.67 17.38
CA ALA A 1190 0.12 13.36 18.00
C ALA A 1190 -0.11 12.28 16.90
N PHE A 1191 0.08 10.95 17.05
CA PHE A 1191 0.82 10.07 17.99
C PHE A 1191 1.01 8.64 17.38
N VAL A 1192 1.82 7.74 17.98
CA VAL A 1192 1.98 6.31 17.57
C VAL A 1192 2.00 5.32 18.77
N LEU A 1193 1.52 4.09 18.50
CA LEU A 1193 1.35 2.83 19.27
C LEU A 1193 2.29 2.45 20.46
N THR A 1194 1.82 1.54 21.34
CA THR A 1194 2.66 0.83 22.36
C THR A 1194 2.15 -0.58 22.75
N ALA A 1195 3.11 -1.46 23.08
CA ALA A 1195 3.04 -2.78 23.75
C ALA A 1195 4.49 -3.21 24.12
N ALA A 1196 4.84 -4.24 24.91
CA ALA A 1196 4.30 -4.93 26.10
C ALA A 1196 5.44 -5.86 26.66
N GLY A 1197 5.46 -6.41 27.88
CA GLY A 1197 4.63 -6.23 29.08
C GLY A 1197 4.95 -7.28 30.17
N ALA A 1198 4.93 -6.90 31.46
CA ALA A 1198 5.03 -7.76 32.68
C ALA A 1198 6.39 -8.47 32.96
N LEU A 1199 6.77 -8.93 34.18
CA LEU A 1199 6.13 -8.93 35.52
C LEU A 1199 7.19 -8.99 36.68
N MET A 1200 6.76 -8.72 37.94
CA MET A 1200 7.39 -9.08 39.26
C MET A 1200 8.58 -8.24 39.82
N VAL A 1201 8.76 -8.01 41.15
CA VAL A 1201 7.86 -8.14 42.34
C VAL A 1201 8.26 -7.21 43.54
N VAL A 1202 7.25 -6.50 44.08
CA VAL A 1202 6.96 -6.07 45.48
C VAL A 1202 8.05 -6.25 46.59
N ARG A 1203 8.60 -5.18 47.23
CA ARG A 1203 8.17 -4.46 48.48
C ARG A 1203 9.14 -3.27 48.82
N ARG A 1204 8.87 -2.32 49.76
CA ARG A 1204 7.74 -2.16 50.72
C ARG A 1204 7.88 -1.32 52.04
N ARG A 1205 9.00 -0.70 52.48
CA ARG A 1205 9.09 -0.01 53.81
C ARG A 1205 10.10 1.18 53.96
N THR A 1206 9.74 2.46 53.76
CA THR A 1206 8.54 3.08 53.14
C THR A 1206 8.67 3.11 51.61
N ALA A 1207 9.22 2.01 51.08
CA ALA A 1207 10.27 2.00 50.08
C ALA A 1207 11.19 0.83 50.50
#